data_AF-A0A945ZQW6-F1
#
_entry.id   AF-A0A945ZQW6-F1
#
_cell.length_a   1.000
_cell.length_b   1.000
_cell.length_c   1.000
_cell.angle_alpha   90.00
_cell.angle_beta   90.00
_cell.angle_gamma   90.00
#
_symmetry.space_group_name_H-M   'P 1'
#
loop_
_entity.id
_entity.type
_entity.pdbx_description
1 polymer ?
#
loop_
_entity_poly.entity_id
_entity_poly.type
_entity_poly.pdbx_seq_one_letter_code
_entity_poly.pdbx_strand_id
1 'polypeptide(L)'
;MHFNFWKWEGTGNDFILLDQREWTAIPEAKDITRWCDREIGIGADGVIFFQPLCPVSESGKCDIWKMDYLNADGSRSFCGNGSRALFAFLCGRGWMDLSGGELHACDGIHAVKWDLDLDIPAVQLMDVQPPINAPHWWSPLGISDFVDTGSPHHLEWGGTHMIDGLNVASLGRAIRVQEHYAPDGVNVDFAARVSSTELLMRTFERGVEAETKACGTGAAAAAIADFNRHGGPSRRKVVMAGGELTVKFQSDQKAQEPFRGVWLAGAAKELGRGTWDGTKWFLGMLLLGWFLGSTLPSQAAVNSSNSQWTDSVQVSILTGSPGQQLYSAWGHTAIRITDWGQTPPIDWTYNYGTFQFSEGFYARFMRGQLDYRLAKAPFGAFQQEYLNANRAILEQVLDISSQDARALIDFLEWNHLPENRVYSYKFLHDNCSTRALSALKMAWGQRFNAQCELDDAYLQHVTFRQALEPYIEGDAWIEAGIDFILGSHVDAQMPACGSTFLPDGLMAQLPHVTLDGHPIVGKPFELLPPQRPWFRTLMLPSWNHPLVWAVLILLWTFAWSVRRAVQFRKHVTTKRFERMLGKLVQGLAGALGVLLLLMWTVTDHQDTWSNWNLVWASPLLVVLGWLRWRSSSKADHFQSVLSFFTLAFLLFGGFVPQFVSLISVILAWSVWLSLDPWKWPWRKKPVTVFERKDER
;
A
#
# COMPACT_ATOMS: atom_id res chain seq x y z
N MET A 1 22.10 -15.73 7.81
CA MET A 1 22.62 -15.94 6.44
C MET A 1 23.98 -15.28 6.33
N HIS A 2 24.97 -15.94 5.75
CA HIS A 2 26.34 -15.44 5.67
C HIS A 2 26.88 -15.59 4.24
N PHE A 3 27.35 -14.51 3.61
CA PHE A 3 27.84 -14.55 2.23
C PHE A 3 28.87 -13.44 1.95
N ASN A 4 29.73 -13.67 0.96
CA ASN A 4 30.64 -12.65 0.45
C ASN A 4 29.99 -11.85 -0.68
N PHE A 5 30.32 -10.58 -0.78
CA PHE A 5 29.83 -9.73 -1.84
C PHE A 5 30.89 -8.75 -2.33
N TRP A 6 30.71 -8.30 -3.57
CA TRP A 6 31.44 -7.18 -4.16
C TRP A 6 30.49 -6.04 -4.43
N LYS A 7 30.89 -4.82 -4.08
CA LYS A 7 30.14 -3.62 -4.32
C LYS A 7 30.75 -2.89 -5.51
N TRP A 8 29.98 -2.73 -6.57
CA TRP A 8 30.44 -2.12 -7.81
C TRP A 8 29.52 -0.98 -8.23
N GLU A 9 30.03 -0.06 -9.03
CA GLU A 9 29.26 1.02 -9.63
C GLU A 9 29.47 1.02 -11.16
N GLY A 10 28.40 1.23 -11.92
CA GLY A 10 28.43 1.51 -13.35
C GLY A 10 27.77 2.85 -13.65
N THR A 11 28.57 3.87 -13.97
CA THR A 11 28.13 5.24 -14.30
C THR A 11 27.02 5.78 -13.39
N GLY A 12 27.20 5.72 -12.07
CA GLY A 12 26.24 6.25 -11.08
C GLY A 12 25.23 5.27 -10.50
N ASN A 13 25.05 4.07 -11.08
CA ASN A 13 24.28 2.99 -10.46
C ASN A 13 25.17 2.01 -9.71
N ASP A 14 24.78 1.59 -8.51
CA ASP A 14 25.59 0.72 -7.65
C ASP A 14 24.95 -0.64 -7.35
N PHE A 15 25.75 -1.70 -7.48
CA PHE A 15 25.30 -3.10 -7.47
C PHE A 15 26.03 -3.93 -6.43
N ILE A 16 25.33 -4.91 -5.87
CA ILE A 16 25.92 -5.99 -5.06
C ILE A 16 26.10 -7.19 -5.97
N LEU A 17 27.35 -7.57 -6.25
CA LEU A 17 27.66 -8.76 -7.05
C LEU A 17 27.83 -9.97 -6.12
N LEU A 18 27.15 -11.07 -6.44
CA LEU A 18 27.15 -12.32 -5.71
C LEU A 18 27.45 -13.49 -6.64
N ASP A 19 28.42 -14.32 -6.28
CA ASP A 19 28.75 -15.53 -7.04
C ASP A 19 27.69 -16.59 -6.77
N GLN A 20 26.82 -16.85 -7.75
CA GLN A 20 25.69 -17.77 -7.62
C GLN A 20 26.11 -19.21 -7.34
N ARG A 21 27.37 -19.59 -7.63
CA ARG A 21 27.89 -20.93 -7.29
C ARG A 21 27.90 -21.20 -5.78
N GLU A 22 27.95 -20.14 -4.96
CA GLU A 22 27.87 -20.23 -3.49
C GLU A 22 26.43 -20.40 -2.98
N TRP A 23 25.43 -20.44 -3.87
CA TRP A 23 24.02 -20.41 -3.53
C TRP A 23 23.26 -21.60 -4.14
N THR A 24 22.42 -22.24 -3.34
CA THR A 24 21.53 -23.31 -3.83
C THR A 24 20.36 -22.77 -4.65
N ALA A 25 19.92 -21.54 -4.35
CA ALA A 25 18.84 -20.85 -5.04
C ALA A 25 19.02 -19.34 -4.87
N ILE A 26 18.42 -18.56 -5.77
CA ILE A 26 18.33 -17.12 -5.61
C ILE A 26 17.41 -16.82 -4.40
N PRO A 27 17.83 -15.96 -3.46
CA PRO A 27 17.05 -15.53 -2.30
C PRO A 27 15.71 -14.88 -2.64
N GLU A 28 14.80 -14.86 -1.67
CA GLU A 28 13.49 -14.21 -1.84
C GLU A 28 13.62 -12.68 -1.90
N ALA A 29 12.63 -12.01 -2.52
CA ALA A 29 12.61 -10.56 -2.69
C ALA A 29 12.86 -9.79 -1.37
N LYS A 30 12.34 -10.28 -0.24
CA LYS A 30 12.55 -9.66 1.09
C LYS A 30 14.03 -9.54 1.48
N ASP A 31 14.85 -10.52 1.12
CA ASP A 31 16.28 -10.55 1.45
C ASP A 31 17.04 -9.61 0.52
N ILE A 32 16.67 -9.59 -0.77
CA ILE A 32 17.20 -8.63 -1.76
C ILE A 32 16.94 -7.19 -1.29
N THR A 33 15.69 -6.87 -0.93
CA THR A 33 15.31 -5.53 -0.44
C THR A 33 16.09 -5.16 0.81
N ARG A 34 16.27 -6.09 1.75
CA ARG A 34 17.06 -5.84 2.96
C ARG A 34 18.53 -5.57 2.66
N TRP A 35 19.13 -6.22 1.66
CA TRP A 35 20.52 -5.96 1.29
C TRP A 35 20.68 -4.66 0.52
N CYS A 36 19.72 -4.31 -0.33
CA CYS A 36 19.71 -3.07 -1.10
C CYS A 36 19.36 -1.83 -0.28
N ASP A 37 18.73 -1.99 0.90
CA ASP A 37 18.46 -0.89 1.81
C ASP A 37 19.75 -0.13 2.16
N ARG A 38 19.74 1.20 1.97
CA ARG A 38 20.93 2.04 2.13
C ARG A 38 21.22 2.46 3.57
N GLU A 39 20.23 2.37 4.46
CA GLU A 39 20.37 2.75 5.87
C GLU A 39 20.80 1.57 6.72
N ILE A 40 20.15 0.42 6.50
CA ILE A 40 20.34 -0.77 7.32
C ILE A 40 20.95 -1.94 6.56
N GLY A 41 21.00 -1.91 5.22
CA GLY A 41 21.55 -2.96 4.39
C GLY A 41 23.01 -2.72 4.00
N ILE A 42 23.41 -3.34 2.88
CA ILE A 42 24.66 -3.02 2.19
C ILE A 42 24.48 -1.71 1.39
N GLY A 43 23.25 -1.42 0.95
CA GLY A 43 22.87 -0.26 0.16
C GLY A 43 23.21 -0.44 -1.31
N ALA A 44 22.22 -0.52 -2.19
CA ALA A 44 22.41 -0.70 -3.64
C ALA A 44 21.14 -0.40 -4.45
N ASP A 45 21.30 -0.09 -5.74
CA ASP A 45 20.19 -0.06 -6.69
C ASP A 45 19.70 -1.48 -7.03
N GLY A 46 20.57 -2.49 -6.91
CA GLY A 46 20.20 -3.89 -7.08
C GLY A 46 21.31 -4.90 -6.79
N VAL A 47 20.96 -6.18 -6.93
CA VAL A 47 21.84 -7.34 -6.72
C VAL A 47 22.02 -8.09 -8.03
N ILE A 48 23.24 -8.48 -8.35
CA ILE A 48 23.58 -9.29 -9.53
C ILE A 48 24.13 -10.63 -9.06
N PHE A 49 23.38 -11.69 -9.35
CA PHE A 49 23.86 -13.07 -9.23
C PHE A 49 24.52 -13.50 -10.54
N PHE A 50 25.71 -14.07 -10.47
CA PHE A 50 26.43 -14.51 -11.66
C PHE A 50 27.07 -15.89 -11.49
N GLN A 51 27.16 -16.66 -12.58
CA GLN A 51 27.86 -17.95 -12.61
C GLN A 51 28.35 -18.27 -14.03
N PRO A 52 29.47 -19.00 -14.19
CA PRO A 52 29.92 -19.41 -15.51
C PRO A 52 28.96 -20.45 -16.10
N LEU A 53 28.71 -20.38 -17.40
CA LEU A 53 27.93 -21.36 -18.16
C LEU A 53 28.80 -22.28 -19.02
N CYS A 54 30.10 -22.00 -19.10
CA CYS A 54 31.06 -22.85 -19.78
C CYS A 54 31.94 -23.61 -18.76
N PRO A 55 32.55 -24.75 -19.16
CA PRO A 55 33.55 -25.42 -18.33
C PRO A 55 34.68 -24.45 -18.03
N VAL A 56 34.88 -24.17 -16.75
CA VAL A 56 35.93 -23.26 -16.29
C VAL A 56 37.28 -23.90 -16.63
N SER A 57 38.12 -23.20 -17.38
CA SER A 57 39.46 -23.69 -17.74
C SER A 57 40.34 -23.91 -16.50
N GLU A 58 41.48 -24.59 -16.64
CA GLU A 58 42.48 -24.69 -15.56
C GLU A 58 42.97 -23.31 -15.07
N SER A 59 42.85 -22.27 -15.91
CA SER A 59 43.17 -20.88 -15.57
C SER A 59 42.00 -20.08 -14.99
N GLY A 60 40.84 -20.69 -14.77
CA GLY A 60 39.68 -20.02 -14.18
C GLY A 60 38.84 -19.18 -15.17
N LYS A 61 39.14 -19.25 -16.48
CA LYS A 61 38.52 -18.40 -17.51
C LYS A 61 37.25 -19.01 -18.06
N CYS A 62 36.29 -18.15 -18.36
CA CYS A 62 35.08 -18.49 -19.09
C CYS A 62 34.57 -17.28 -19.88
N ASP A 63 34.15 -17.52 -21.12
CA ASP A 63 33.66 -16.45 -22.00
C ASP A 63 32.13 -16.35 -21.99
N ILE A 64 31.43 -17.22 -21.26
CA ILE A 64 29.96 -17.24 -21.20
C ILE A 64 29.50 -17.31 -19.74
N TRP A 65 28.82 -16.26 -19.27
CA TRP A 65 28.35 -16.16 -17.89
C TRP A 65 26.85 -15.91 -17.85
N LYS A 66 26.18 -16.54 -16.89
CA LYS A 66 24.81 -16.17 -16.53
C LYS A 66 24.86 -14.91 -15.67
N MET A 67 23.88 -14.03 -15.87
CA MET A 67 23.66 -12.83 -15.06
C MET A 67 22.17 -12.70 -14.71
N ASP A 68 21.83 -12.84 -13.43
CA ASP A 68 20.50 -12.54 -12.91
C ASP A 68 20.55 -11.22 -12.12
N TYR A 69 20.08 -10.13 -12.73
CA TYR A 69 19.92 -8.85 -12.07
C TYR A 69 18.56 -8.74 -11.38
N LEU A 70 18.58 -8.38 -10.10
CA LEU A 70 17.40 -8.14 -9.27
C LEU A 70 17.43 -6.69 -8.79
N ASN A 71 16.36 -5.95 -9.04
CA ASN A 71 16.17 -4.59 -8.52
C ASN A 71 16.08 -4.62 -6.98
N ALA A 72 16.19 -3.44 -6.35
CA ALA A 72 16.06 -3.31 -4.89
C ALA A 72 14.73 -3.85 -4.33
N ASP A 73 13.65 -3.93 -5.10
CA ASP A 73 12.38 -4.53 -4.70
C ASP A 73 12.32 -6.06 -4.91
N GLY A 74 13.37 -6.66 -5.47
CA GLY A 74 13.47 -8.09 -5.79
C GLY A 74 12.91 -8.49 -7.15
N SER A 75 12.37 -7.56 -7.95
CA SER A 75 11.96 -7.83 -9.34
C SER A 75 13.17 -8.08 -10.25
N ARG A 76 12.98 -8.86 -11.32
CA ARG A 76 14.05 -9.21 -12.28
C ARG A 76 13.91 -8.40 -13.57
N SER A 77 15.01 -7.82 -14.05
CA SER A 77 15.07 -7.10 -15.33
C SER A 77 16.48 -7.15 -15.93
N PHE A 78 16.66 -6.59 -17.13
CA PHE A 78 17.98 -6.34 -17.71
C PHE A 78 18.53 -4.99 -17.23
N CYS A 79 19.84 -4.91 -17.02
CA CYS A 79 20.52 -3.67 -16.64
C CYS A 79 21.85 -3.52 -17.37
N GLY A 80 21.91 -2.63 -18.37
CA GLY A 80 23.15 -2.37 -19.12
C GLY A 80 24.30 -1.82 -18.25
N ASN A 81 23.99 -1.04 -17.20
CA ASN A 81 24.99 -0.55 -16.24
C ASN A 81 25.55 -1.69 -15.38
N GLY A 82 24.68 -2.59 -14.94
CA GLY A 82 25.04 -3.81 -14.21
C GLY A 82 25.89 -4.76 -15.05
N SER A 83 25.57 -4.94 -16.33
CA SER A 83 26.31 -5.81 -17.25
C SER A 83 27.76 -5.35 -17.43
N ARG A 84 28.00 -4.03 -17.57
CA ARG A 84 29.35 -3.46 -17.65
C ARG A 84 30.11 -3.61 -16.34
N ALA A 85 29.43 -3.41 -15.21
CA ALA A 85 30.02 -3.61 -13.89
C ALA A 85 30.43 -5.06 -13.65
N LEU A 86 29.57 -6.02 -13.99
CA LEU A 86 29.88 -7.44 -13.91
C LEU A 86 31.03 -7.81 -14.86
N PHE A 87 31.01 -7.37 -16.12
CA PHE A 87 32.09 -7.65 -17.06
C PHE A 87 33.44 -7.11 -16.56
N ALA A 88 33.49 -5.85 -16.09
CA ALA A 88 34.71 -5.27 -15.54
C ALA A 88 35.19 -6.02 -14.29
N PHE A 89 34.28 -6.49 -13.44
CA PHE A 89 34.60 -7.37 -12.32
C PHE A 89 35.22 -8.69 -12.78
N LEU A 90 34.62 -9.37 -13.77
CA LEU A 90 35.13 -10.64 -14.31
C LEU A 90 36.53 -10.47 -14.92
N CYS A 91 36.77 -9.38 -15.67
CA CYS A 91 38.09 -9.04 -16.19
C CYS A 91 39.10 -8.75 -15.07
N GLY A 92 38.72 -7.96 -14.06
CA GLY A 92 39.57 -7.66 -12.90
C GLY A 92 39.95 -8.90 -12.08
N ARG A 93 39.12 -9.95 -12.15
CA ARG A 93 39.40 -11.28 -11.56
C ARG A 93 40.21 -12.21 -12.46
N GLY A 94 40.45 -11.85 -13.71
CA GLY A 94 41.06 -12.71 -14.71
C GLY A 94 40.16 -13.87 -15.14
N TRP A 95 38.84 -13.77 -14.90
CA TRP A 95 37.84 -14.80 -15.20
C TRP A 95 37.22 -14.64 -16.59
N MET A 96 37.35 -13.46 -17.20
CA MET A 96 37.02 -13.20 -18.60
C MET A 96 38.09 -12.30 -19.22
N ASP A 97 38.44 -12.54 -20.48
CA ASP A 97 39.43 -11.72 -21.19
C ASP A 97 38.86 -10.37 -21.65
N LEU A 98 39.73 -9.37 -21.81
CA LEU A 98 39.34 -8.04 -22.31
C LEU A 98 38.75 -8.08 -23.72
N SER A 99 39.07 -9.12 -24.50
CA SER A 99 38.47 -9.39 -25.81
C SER A 99 36.95 -9.56 -25.74
N GLY A 100 36.44 -9.93 -24.56
CA GLY A 100 35.01 -10.04 -24.32
C GLY A 100 34.47 -11.46 -24.34
N GLY A 101 33.16 -11.55 -24.17
CA GLY A 101 32.38 -12.78 -24.06
C GLY A 101 30.88 -12.47 -24.08
N GLU A 102 30.09 -13.33 -23.47
CA GLU A 102 28.63 -13.25 -23.41
C GLU A 102 28.13 -13.24 -21.96
N LEU A 103 27.14 -12.38 -21.70
CA LEU A 103 26.30 -12.41 -20.52
C LEU A 103 24.90 -12.88 -20.91
N HIS A 104 24.45 -13.98 -20.32
CA HIS A 104 23.11 -14.54 -20.51
C HIS A 104 22.21 -13.97 -19.42
N ALA A 105 21.42 -12.96 -19.80
CA ALA A 105 20.50 -12.23 -18.93
C ALA A 105 19.06 -12.75 -19.07
N CYS A 106 18.11 -12.11 -18.38
CA CYS A 106 16.70 -12.55 -18.39
C CYS A 106 15.98 -12.28 -19.72
N ASP A 107 16.46 -11.34 -20.52
CA ASP A 107 15.90 -10.92 -21.82
C ASP A 107 16.68 -11.46 -23.02
N GLY A 108 17.86 -12.03 -22.81
CA GLY A 108 18.63 -12.65 -23.88
C GLY A 108 20.13 -12.71 -23.64
N ILE A 109 20.87 -12.90 -24.73
CA ILE A 109 22.33 -12.97 -24.74
C ILE A 109 22.88 -11.60 -25.12
N HIS A 110 23.80 -11.08 -24.31
CA HIS A 110 24.46 -9.80 -24.52
C HIS A 110 25.96 -9.99 -24.62
N ALA A 111 26.54 -9.60 -25.76
CA ALA A 111 28.00 -9.57 -25.88
C ALA A 111 28.59 -8.45 -25.01
N VAL A 112 29.74 -8.69 -24.41
CA VAL A 112 30.51 -7.72 -23.63
C VAL A 112 31.93 -7.69 -24.13
N LYS A 113 32.59 -6.54 -24.09
CA LYS A 113 34.01 -6.38 -24.44
C LYS A 113 34.61 -5.13 -23.82
N TRP A 114 35.94 -5.07 -23.75
CA TRP A 114 36.62 -3.83 -23.41
C TRP A 114 36.70 -2.93 -24.64
N ASP A 115 36.23 -1.69 -24.54
CA ASP A 115 36.41 -0.69 -25.60
C ASP A 115 37.81 -0.10 -25.47
N LEU A 116 38.75 -0.59 -26.28
CA LEU A 116 40.17 -0.19 -26.22
C LEU A 116 40.40 1.29 -26.53
N ASP A 117 39.51 1.94 -27.30
CA ASP A 117 39.65 3.36 -27.62
C ASP A 117 39.32 4.24 -26.42
N LEU A 118 38.40 3.77 -25.57
CA LEU A 118 37.89 4.50 -24.40
C LEU A 118 38.46 4.00 -23.08
N ASP A 119 39.12 2.84 -23.11
CA ASP A 119 39.62 2.11 -21.93
C ASP A 119 38.54 1.85 -20.86
N ILE A 120 37.35 1.43 -21.30
CA ILE A 120 36.20 1.14 -20.42
C ILE A 120 35.43 -0.09 -20.90
N PRO A 121 34.67 -0.77 -20.01
CA PRO A 121 33.82 -1.88 -20.41
C PRO A 121 32.66 -1.42 -21.31
N ALA A 122 32.21 -2.34 -22.17
CA ALA A 122 31.06 -2.14 -23.04
C ALA A 122 30.17 -3.39 -23.09
N VAL A 123 28.87 -3.17 -23.27
CA VAL A 123 27.85 -4.22 -23.47
C VAL A 123 27.07 -3.94 -24.73
N GLN A 124 26.75 -4.98 -25.49
CA GLN A 124 25.87 -4.91 -26.64
C GLN A 124 24.41 -5.04 -26.19
N LEU A 125 23.57 -4.10 -26.62
CA LEU A 125 22.13 -4.14 -26.44
C LEU A 125 21.48 -4.92 -27.59
N MET A 126 20.23 -5.30 -27.41
CA MET A 126 19.42 -5.93 -28.47
C MET A 126 19.25 -4.98 -29.66
N ASP A 127 18.87 -5.52 -30.82
CA ASP A 127 18.54 -4.73 -32.00
C ASP A 127 17.39 -3.76 -31.68
N VAL A 128 17.58 -2.47 -31.98
CA VAL A 128 16.65 -1.40 -31.61
C VAL A 128 15.85 -0.97 -32.84
N GLN A 129 14.52 -0.95 -32.73
CA GLN A 129 13.68 -0.49 -33.84
C GLN A 129 13.87 1.02 -34.09
N PRO A 130 13.65 1.51 -35.32
CA PRO A 130 13.72 2.94 -35.61
C PRO A 130 12.80 3.77 -34.68
N PRO A 131 13.25 4.96 -34.25
CA PRO A 131 12.44 5.87 -33.46
C PRO A 131 11.10 6.22 -34.14
N ILE A 132 10.04 6.33 -33.35
CA ILE A 132 8.70 6.73 -33.80
C ILE A 132 8.39 8.11 -33.20
N ASN A 133 7.74 9.00 -33.95
CA ASN A 133 7.29 10.28 -33.41
C ASN A 133 6.30 10.05 -32.25
N ALA A 134 6.48 10.79 -31.16
CA ALA A 134 5.59 10.76 -30.00
C ALA A 134 4.90 12.13 -29.79
N PRO A 135 3.82 12.19 -28.98
CA PRO A 135 3.26 13.47 -28.54
C PRO A 135 4.23 14.16 -27.58
N HIS A 136 4.35 15.49 -27.62
CA HIS A 136 5.23 16.25 -26.72
C HIS A 136 4.40 17.01 -25.68
N TRP A 137 4.98 17.25 -24.50
CA TRP A 137 4.36 17.94 -23.37
C TRP A 137 5.25 18.97 -22.70
N TRP A 138 6.56 18.95 -22.96
CA TRP A 138 7.50 19.88 -22.33
C TRP A 138 8.13 20.86 -23.32
N SER A 139 8.69 20.36 -24.41
CA SER A 139 9.59 21.19 -25.21
C SER A 139 8.85 22.16 -26.14
N PRO A 140 9.24 23.45 -26.18
CA PRO A 140 8.75 24.40 -27.18
C PRO A 140 9.24 24.08 -28.60
N LEU A 141 10.21 23.15 -28.76
CA LEU A 141 10.58 22.61 -30.07
C LEU A 141 9.46 21.75 -30.67
N GLY A 142 8.55 21.24 -29.84
CA GLY A 142 7.43 20.40 -30.27
C GLY A 142 7.87 19.02 -30.78
N ILE A 143 9.04 18.54 -30.35
CA ILE A 143 9.68 17.33 -30.85
C ILE A 143 9.84 16.33 -29.70
N SER A 144 9.26 15.16 -29.88
CA SER A 144 9.52 14.01 -29.04
C SER A 144 9.57 12.73 -29.87
N ASP A 145 10.31 11.74 -29.39
CA ASP A 145 10.45 10.43 -30.03
C ASP A 145 10.18 9.32 -29.02
N PHE A 146 9.69 8.19 -29.49
CA PHE A 146 9.60 6.95 -28.76
C PHE A 146 10.62 5.96 -29.31
N VAL A 147 11.39 5.33 -28.42
CA VAL A 147 12.35 4.28 -28.76
C VAL A 147 12.25 3.17 -27.74
N ASP A 148 12.13 1.93 -28.21
CA ASP A 148 12.21 0.75 -27.36
C ASP A 148 13.59 0.09 -27.51
N THR A 149 14.38 0.12 -26.44
CA THR A 149 15.73 -0.46 -26.39
C THR A 149 15.78 -1.78 -25.63
N GLY A 150 14.62 -2.43 -25.46
CA GLY A 150 14.36 -3.48 -24.48
C GLY A 150 13.61 -2.97 -23.24
N SER A 151 13.57 -1.64 -23.09
CA SER A 151 12.65 -0.91 -22.22
C SER A 151 12.07 0.26 -23.02
N PRO A 152 10.80 0.65 -22.82
CA PRO A 152 10.19 1.75 -23.56
C PRO A 152 10.71 3.11 -23.04
N HIS A 153 11.13 3.98 -23.95
CA HIS A 153 11.63 5.33 -23.67
C HIS A 153 10.90 6.40 -24.47
N HIS A 154 10.46 7.46 -23.78
CA HIS A 154 9.90 8.67 -24.34
C HIS A 154 10.93 9.80 -24.22
N LEU A 155 11.40 10.31 -25.36
CA LEU A 155 12.41 11.34 -25.47
C LEU A 155 11.79 12.69 -25.75
N GLU A 156 12.00 13.64 -24.84
CA GLU A 156 11.63 15.04 -24.97
C GLU A 156 12.87 15.88 -25.32
N TRP A 157 12.87 16.51 -26.49
CA TRP A 157 14.05 17.22 -27.01
C TRP A 157 14.03 18.70 -26.66
N GLY A 158 15.07 19.19 -25.98
CA GLY A 158 15.21 20.59 -25.61
C GLY A 158 16.57 21.20 -25.95
N GLY A 159 16.73 22.49 -25.63
CA GLY A 159 18.03 23.16 -25.59
C GLY A 159 18.74 22.87 -24.27
N THR A 160 20.07 22.93 -24.26
CA THR A 160 20.89 22.59 -23.07
C THR A 160 20.51 23.40 -21.83
N HIS A 161 20.24 24.69 -21.96
CA HIS A 161 19.80 25.57 -20.87
C HIS A 161 18.39 25.26 -20.35
N MET A 162 17.56 24.55 -21.11
CA MET A 162 16.20 24.18 -20.67
C MET A 162 16.20 22.91 -19.82
N ILE A 163 17.17 22.02 -20.05
CA ILE A 163 17.35 20.80 -19.25
C ILE A 163 17.90 21.15 -17.86
N ASP A 164 18.72 22.21 -17.80
CA ASP A 164 19.24 22.75 -16.56
C ASP A 164 18.11 23.41 -15.76
N GLY A 165 17.94 23.03 -14.49
CA GLY A 165 16.81 23.47 -13.64
C GLY A 165 15.47 22.77 -13.91
N LEU A 166 15.41 21.80 -14.83
CA LEU A 166 14.20 21.02 -15.08
C LEU A 166 13.78 20.19 -13.85
N ASN A 167 12.49 20.24 -13.49
CA ASN A 167 11.92 19.31 -12.52
C ASN A 167 11.54 17.99 -13.22
N VAL A 168 12.55 17.15 -13.44
CA VAL A 168 12.44 15.84 -14.10
C VAL A 168 11.45 14.94 -13.37
N ALA A 169 11.42 14.97 -12.03
CA ALA A 169 10.50 14.17 -11.23
C ALA A 169 9.03 14.46 -11.55
N SER A 170 8.64 15.74 -11.58
CA SER A 170 7.26 16.13 -11.86
C SER A 170 6.86 15.89 -13.32
N LEU A 171 7.70 16.32 -14.27
CA LEU A 171 7.39 16.18 -15.70
C LEU A 171 7.45 14.72 -16.16
N GLY A 172 8.47 13.98 -15.74
CA GLY A 172 8.59 12.55 -16.02
C GLY A 172 7.40 11.76 -15.49
N ARG A 173 6.92 12.07 -14.28
CA ARG A 173 5.71 11.45 -13.72
C ARG A 173 4.45 11.75 -14.53
N ALA A 174 4.29 12.98 -15.01
CA ALA A 174 3.13 13.37 -15.81
C ALA A 174 3.14 12.76 -17.21
N ILE A 175 4.31 12.63 -17.84
CA ILE A 175 4.45 12.05 -19.18
C ILE A 175 4.35 10.52 -19.14
N ARG A 176 4.91 9.86 -18.11
CA ARG A 176 4.94 8.39 -18.09
C ARG A 176 3.57 7.72 -18.00
N VAL A 177 2.57 8.43 -17.45
CA VAL A 177 1.22 7.93 -17.20
C VAL A 177 0.21 8.32 -18.29
N GLN A 178 0.68 8.95 -19.37
CA GLN A 178 -0.20 9.30 -20.49
C GLN A 178 -0.88 8.05 -21.03
N GLU A 179 -2.15 8.17 -21.45
CA GLU A 179 -2.98 7.04 -21.89
C GLU A 179 -2.30 6.18 -22.96
N HIS A 180 -1.51 6.80 -23.83
CA HIS A 180 -0.73 6.14 -24.87
C HIS A 180 0.33 5.14 -24.35
N TYR A 181 0.76 5.30 -23.09
CA TYR A 181 1.72 4.43 -22.42
C TYR A 181 1.08 3.48 -21.41
N ALA A 182 -0.24 3.55 -21.20
CA ALA A 182 -0.93 2.66 -20.26
C ALA A 182 -0.96 1.20 -20.76
N PRO A 183 -1.02 0.20 -19.85
CA PRO A 183 -1.03 0.33 -18.39
C PRO A 183 0.36 0.44 -17.75
N ASP A 184 1.42 0.05 -18.47
CA ASP A 184 2.73 -0.16 -17.86
C ASP A 184 3.54 1.14 -17.73
N GLY A 185 3.26 2.16 -18.54
CA GLY A 185 3.97 3.44 -18.58
C GLY A 185 5.30 3.35 -19.34
N VAL A 186 6.08 4.44 -19.31
CA VAL A 186 7.33 4.60 -20.09
C VAL A 186 8.43 5.29 -19.25
N ASN A 187 9.70 5.05 -19.57
CA ASN A 187 10.79 5.90 -19.07
C ASN A 187 10.76 7.25 -19.79
N VAL A 188 11.02 8.36 -19.10
CA VAL A 188 10.95 9.69 -19.70
C VAL A 188 12.32 10.35 -19.67
N ASP A 189 12.88 10.59 -20.84
CA ASP A 189 14.22 11.11 -21.05
C ASP A 189 14.16 12.53 -21.64
N PHE A 190 14.79 13.48 -20.98
CA PHE A 190 14.92 14.86 -21.44
C PHE A 190 16.31 15.04 -22.03
N ALA A 191 16.40 15.25 -23.34
CA ALA A 191 17.65 15.22 -24.08
C ALA A 191 17.91 16.52 -24.86
N ALA A 192 19.17 16.96 -24.89
CA ALA A 192 19.62 18.10 -25.68
C ALA A 192 20.87 17.74 -26.48
N ARG A 193 20.87 18.14 -27.74
CA ARG A 193 22.05 18.01 -28.60
C ARG A 193 23.04 19.13 -28.29
N VAL A 194 24.24 18.76 -27.83
CA VAL A 194 25.36 19.68 -27.59
C VAL A 194 26.20 19.84 -28.85
N SER A 195 26.46 18.74 -29.56
CA SER A 195 27.21 18.71 -30.82
C SER A 195 26.75 17.55 -31.72
N SER A 196 27.41 17.32 -32.85
CA SER A 196 27.13 16.13 -33.68
C SER A 196 27.55 14.81 -33.06
N THR A 197 28.25 14.82 -31.92
CA THR A 197 28.72 13.61 -31.23
C THR A 197 28.39 13.60 -29.75
N GLU A 198 27.75 14.64 -29.21
CA GLU A 198 27.52 14.81 -27.77
C GLU A 198 26.10 15.26 -27.46
N LEU A 199 25.49 14.58 -26.49
CA LEU A 199 24.16 14.82 -25.95
C LEU A 199 24.26 15.06 -24.44
N LEU A 200 23.37 15.90 -23.91
CA LEU A 200 23.08 16.04 -22.48
C LEU A 200 21.73 15.39 -22.21
N MET A 201 21.62 14.59 -21.15
CA MET A 201 20.38 13.88 -20.82
C MET A 201 20.11 13.83 -19.31
N ARG A 202 18.84 13.93 -18.94
CA ARG A 202 18.32 13.60 -17.61
C ARG A 202 17.12 12.68 -17.77
N THR A 203 16.89 11.78 -16.83
CA THR A 203 15.96 10.66 -17.02
C THR A 203 15.11 10.40 -15.79
N PHE A 204 13.82 10.14 -16.02
CA PHE A 204 12.87 9.61 -15.06
C PHE A 204 12.63 8.14 -15.38
N GLU A 205 12.95 7.25 -14.46
CA GLU A 205 12.81 5.81 -14.69
C GLU A 205 11.51 5.25 -14.12
N ARG A 206 10.76 4.56 -14.98
CA ARG A 206 9.60 3.76 -14.62
C ARG A 206 10.01 2.67 -13.64
N GLY A 207 9.25 2.50 -12.55
CA GLY A 207 9.53 1.51 -11.50
C GLY A 207 10.44 2.04 -10.39
N VAL A 208 11.31 3.01 -10.67
CA VAL A 208 11.99 3.82 -9.63
C VAL A 208 11.11 5.01 -9.22
N GLU A 209 10.31 5.53 -10.15
CA GLU A 209 9.36 6.62 -9.93
C GLU A 209 10.01 7.94 -9.51
N ALA A 210 11.28 8.12 -9.90
CA ALA A 210 12.08 9.29 -9.62
C ALA A 210 13.11 9.54 -10.74
N GLU A 211 13.75 10.70 -10.68
CA GLU A 211 14.95 10.97 -11.48
C GLU A 211 16.11 10.08 -11.01
N THR A 212 16.75 9.39 -11.94
CA THR A 212 17.95 8.58 -11.64
C THR A 212 19.20 9.29 -12.16
N LYS A 213 20.36 8.91 -11.61
CA LYS A 213 21.64 9.51 -12.01
C LYS A 213 22.03 9.14 -13.45
N ALA A 214 21.65 7.95 -13.92
CA ALA A 214 21.98 7.46 -15.24
C ALA A 214 21.04 6.33 -15.66
N CYS A 215 20.62 6.33 -16.92
CA CYS A 215 19.90 5.21 -17.54
C CYS A 215 20.61 4.78 -18.83
N GLY A 216 21.10 3.52 -18.85
CA GLY A 216 21.86 3.00 -19.99
C GLY A 216 21.04 2.80 -21.27
N THR A 217 19.83 2.25 -21.12
CA THR A 217 18.86 2.06 -22.22
C THR A 217 18.34 3.41 -22.72
N GLY A 218 18.12 4.38 -21.83
CA GLY A 218 17.75 5.76 -22.19
C GLY A 218 18.85 6.48 -22.98
N ALA A 219 20.12 6.31 -22.60
CA ALA A 219 21.24 6.86 -23.37
C ALA A 219 21.32 6.28 -24.79
N ALA A 220 21.06 4.97 -24.95
CA ALA A 220 20.97 4.33 -26.26
C ALA A 220 19.80 4.87 -27.09
N ALA A 221 18.62 5.03 -26.46
CA ALA A 221 17.45 5.63 -27.09
C ALA A 221 17.75 7.04 -27.62
N ALA A 222 18.32 7.91 -26.78
CA ALA A 222 18.67 9.28 -27.16
C ALA A 222 19.70 9.33 -28.31
N ALA A 223 20.72 8.49 -28.26
CA ALA A 223 21.76 8.44 -29.30
C ALA A 223 21.21 8.01 -30.66
N ILE A 224 20.33 7.00 -30.67
CA ILE A 224 19.68 6.48 -31.87
C ILE A 224 18.70 7.50 -32.44
N ALA A 225 17.88 8.12 -31.59
CA ALA A 225 16.94 9.15 -31.99
C ALA A 225 17.66 10.39 -32.57
N ASP A 226 18.73 10.87 -31.94
CA ASP A 226 19.52 11.98 -32.49
C ASP A 226 20.11 11.65 -33.87
N PHE A 227 20.68 10.46 -34.03
CA PHE A 227 21.25 10.05 -35.31
C PHE A 227 20.17 9.88 -36.38
N ASN A 228 19.03 9.27 -36.05
CA ASN A 228 17.94 9.09 -37.00
C ASN A 228 17.42 10.43 -37.54
N ARG A 229 17.41 11.46 -36.70
CA ARG A 229 16.93 12.80 -37.08
C ARG A 229 17.95 13.63 -37.87
N HIS A 230 19.23 13.47 -37.57
CA HIS A 230 20.25 14.44 -38.01
C HIS A 230 21.45 13.82 -38.73
N GLY A 231 21.56 12.49 -38.76
CA GLY A 231 22.71 11.76 -39.28
C GLY A 231 24.01 12.08 -38.52
N GLY A 232 25.14 12.01 -39.24
CA GLY A 232 26.48 12.26 -38.69
C GLY A 232 27.20 10.97 -38.28
N PRO A 233 28.16 11.04 -37.34
CA PRO A 233 28.88 9.85 -36.88
C PRO A 233 27.93 8.83 -36.25
N SER A 234 28.22 7.53 -36.27
CA SER A 234 27.38 6.51 -35.58
C SER A 234 27.74 6.31 -34.11
N ARG A 235 28.45 7.29 -33.53
CA ARG A 235 28.91 7.33 -32.15
C ARG A 235 28.38 8.59 -31.46
N ARG A 236 27.80 8.42 -30.28
CA ARG A 236 27.33 9.51 -29.42
C ARG A 236 27.84 9.34 -28.00
N LYS A 237 28.33 10.43 -27.41
CA LYS A 237 28.57 10.58 -25.98
C LYS A 237 27.31 11.19 -25.35
N VAL A 238 26.79 10.59 -24.30
CA VAL A 238 25.61 11.05 -23.55
C VAL A 238 26.07 11.37 -22.13
N VAL A 239 25.99 12.65 -21.77
CA VAL A 239 26.38 13.18 -20.46
C VAL A 239 25.16 13.20 -19.56
N MET A 240 25.28 12.60 -18.37
CA MET A 240 24.23 12.54 -17.36
C MET A 240 24.82 12.86 -15.97
N ALA A 241 23.96 12.99 -14.95
CA ALA A 241 24.39 13.28 -13.57
C ALA A 241 25.32 12.20 -12.98
N GLY A 242 25.15 10.94 -13.37
CA GLY A 242 25.97 9.79 -12.95
C GLY A 242 27.28 9.63 -13.72
N GLY A 243 27.48 10.40 -14.79
CA GLY A 243 28.68 10.36 -15.64
C GLY A 243 28.37 10.23 -17.13
N GLU A 244 29.39 9.85 -17.90
CA GLU A 244 29.31 9.77 -19.35
C GLU A 244 29.08 8.33 -19.83
N LEU A 245 28.18 8.16 -20.80
CA LEU A 245 28.00 6.93 -21.57
C LEU A 245 28.34 7.19 -23.03
N THR A 246 28.94 6.21 -23.70
CA THR A 246 29.14 6.25 -25.15
C THR A 246 28.31 5.15 -25.81
N VAL A 247 27.49 5.54 -26.78
CA VAL A 247 26.70 4.64 -27.60
C VAL A 247 27.31 4.60 -29.01
N LYS A 248 27.57 3.40 -29.52
CA LYS A 248 28.05 3.14 -30.89
C LYS A 248 27.07 2.19 -31.57
N PHE A 249 26.75 2.42 -32.84
CA PHE A 249 25.95 1.48 -33.66
C PHE A 249 26.47 1.45 -35.09
N GLN A 250 25.99 0.51 -35.90
CA GLN A 250 26.41 0.37 -37.30
C GLN A 250 25.83 1.52 -38.16
N SER A 251 26.68 2.18 -38.96
CA SER A 251 26.37 3.42 -39.70
C SER A 251 25.63 3.23 -41.00
N ASP A 252 25.70 2.04 -41.61
CA ASP A 252 25.30 1.82 -43.00
C ASP A 252 23.79 1.55 -43.16
N GLN A 253 23.02 1.86 -42.12
CA GLN A 253 21.61 1.49 -42.03
C GLN A 253 20.70 2.51 -42.71
N LYS A 254 19.73 2.00 -43.47
CA LYS A 254 18.64 2.81 -44.03
C LYS A 254 17.69 3.21 -42.91
N ALA A 255 17.08 4.38 -43.02
CA ALA A 255 16.21 5.00 -41.99
C ALA A 255 14.98 4.18 -41.53
N GLN A 256 14.75 2.98 -42.06
CA GLN A 256 13.63 2.09 -41.71
C GLN A 256 14.08 0.68 -41.28
N GLU A 257 15.38 0.43 -41.15
CA GLU A 257 15.89 -0.86 -40.68
C GLU A 257 16.25 -0.79 -39.18
N PRO A 258 16.14 -1.90 -38.42
CA PRO A 258 16.51 -1.93 -37.01
C PRO A 258 18.00 -1.66 -36.79
N PHE A 259 18.32 -0.78 -35.85
CA PHE A 259 19.67 -0.46 -35.38
C PHE A 259 20.33 -1.69 -34.77
N ARG A 260 21.39 -2.15 -35.44
CA ARG A 260 22.18 -3.32 -35.03
C ARG A 260 23.53 -2.94 -34.45
N GLY A 261 24.06 -3.86 -33.64
CA GLY A 261 25.37 -3.68 -33.04
C GLY A 261 25.40 -2.45 -32.14
N VAL A 262 24.34 -2.22 -31.37
CA VAL A 262 24.24 -1.10 -30.42
C VAL A 262 25.10 -1.41 -29.21
N TRP A 263 26.27 -0.80 -29.13
CA TRP A 263 27.21 -0.93 -28.03
C TRP A 263 27.07 0.24 -27.06
N LEU A 264 26.86 -0.07 -25.79
CA LEU A 264 26.86 0.87 -24.69
C LEU A 264 28.16 0.71 -23.89
N ALA A 265 29.01 1.73 -23.93
CA ALA A 265 30.27 1.80 -23.17
C ALA A 265 30.16 2.84 -22.06
N GLY A 266 30.76 2.58 -20.91
CA GLY A 266 30.70 3.47 -19.76
C GLY A 266 31.54 2.96 -18.60
N ALA A 267 32.10 3.86 -17.80
CA ALA A 267 32.96 3.49 -16.69
C ALA A 267 32.27 2.56 -15.68
N ALA A 268 33.02 1.59 -15.16
CA ALA A 268 32.63 0.78 -14.02
C ALA A 268 33.80 0.63 -13.05
N LYS A 269 33.52 0.64 -11.75
CA LYS A 269 34.55 0.57 -10.70
C LYS A 269 34.08 -0.20 -9.48
N GLU A 270 35.03 -0.82 -8.77
CA GLU A 270 34.78 -1.42 -7.46
C GLU A 270 34.69 -0.31 -6.41
N LEU A 271 33.60 -0.30 -5.64
CA LEU A 271 33.42 0.56 -4.48
C LEU A 271 33.92 -0.11 -3.19
N GLY A 272 33.89 -1.44 -3.15
CA GLY A 272 34.39 -2.21 -2.02
C GLY A 272 33.99 -3.68 -2.09
N ARG A 273 34.34 -4.43 -1.06
CA ARG A 273 33.97 -5.85 -0.90
C ARG A 273 33.82 -6.17 0.57
N GLY A 274 32.97 -7.12 0.89
CA GLY A 274 32.69 -7.46 2.28
C GLY A 274 32.04 -8.83 2.44
N THR A 275 31.78 -9.15 3.70
CA THR A 275 31.06 -10.35 4.09
C THR A 275 29.83 -9.91 4.86
N TRP A 276 28.64 -10.29 4.38
CA TRP A 276 27.41 -10.12 5.10
C TRP A 276 27.26 -11.24 6.12
N ASP A 277 27.04 -10.89 7.39
CA ASP A 277 26.72 -11.83 8.46
C ASP A 277 25.39 -11.42 9.08
N GLY A 278 24.30 -12.03 8.60
CA GLY A 278 22.94 -11.71 9.05
C GLY A 278 22.70 -11.97 10.54
N THR A 279 23.51 -12.82 11.18
CA THR A 279 23.45 -13.08 12.63
C THR A 279 24.14 -11.97 13.41
N LYS A 280 25.34 -11.52 13.01
CA LYS A 280 25.99 -10.34 13.60
C LYS A 280 25.23 -9.06 13.30
N TRP A 281 24.60 -8.96 12.14
CA TRP A 281 23.74 -7.83 11.80
C TRP A 281 22.51 -7.78 12.71
N PHE A 282 21.85 -8.91 12.95
CA PHE A 282 20.68 -8.97 13.84
C PHE A 282 21.06 -8.69 15.30
N LEU A 283 22.19 -9.24 15.76
CA LEU A 283 22.78 -8.93 17.06
C LEU A 283 23.24 -7.47 17.15
N GLY A 284 23.76 -6.89 16.07
CA GLY A 284 24.18 -5.50 15.97
C GLY A 284 22.99 -4.54 16.04
N MET A 285 21.88 -4.86 15.37
CA MET A 285 20.61 -4.13 15.48
C MET A 285 19.99 -4.25 16.88
N LEU A 286 20.06 -5.43 17.50
CA LEU A 286 19.64 -5.62 18.90
C LEU A 286 20.54 -4.86 19.87
N LEU A 287 21.86 -4.84 19.66
CA LEU A 287 22.82 -4.11 20.49
C LEU A 287 22.73 -2.60 20.28
N LEU A 288 22.43 -2.11 19.06
CA LEU A 288 22.09 -0.71 18.82
C LEU A 288 20.82 -0.34 19.60
N GLY A 289 19.79 -1.19 19.55
CA GLY A 289 18.57 -1.03 20.34
C GLY A 289 18.80 -1.12 21.86
N TRP A 290 19.82 -1.87 22.32
CA TRP A 290 20.12 -2.03 23.74
C TRP A 290 21.04 -0.93 24.32
N PHE A 291 22.01 -0.45 23.53
CA PHE A 291 22.92 0.64 23.95
C PHE A 291 22.30 2.03 23.81
N LEU A 292 21.34 2.24 22.90
CA LEU A 292 20.59 3.49 22.81
C LEU A 292 19.47 3.63 23.86
N GLY A 293 19.20 2.57 24.63
CA GLY A 293 18.17 2.56 25.68
C GLY A 293 18.60 3.03 27.07
N SER A 294 19.88 3.34 27.31
CA SER A 294 20.34 3.64 28.69
C SER A 294 21.59 4.51 28.82
N THR A 295 21.70 5.60 28.07
CA THR A 295 22.39 6.82 28.49
C THR A 295 21.97 7.91 27.51
N LEU A 296 21.36 8.99 28.00
CA LEU A 296 21.25 10.24 27.24
C LEU A 296 22.55 11.03 27.47
N PRO A 297 23.44 11.18 26.49
CA PRO A 297 24.23 12.40 26.40
C PRO A 297 23.34 13.46 25.78
N SER A 298 23.12 14.51 26.58
CA SER A 298 22.74 15.83 26.10
C SER A 298 23.68 16.29 24.98
N GLN A 299 23.10 16.93 23.97
CA GLN A 299 23.77 17.78 22.98
C GLN A 299 24.78 17.05 22.07
N ALA A 300 24.27 16.26 21.13
CA ALA A 300 24.77 16.38 19.77
C ALA A 300 23.93 17.45 19.09
N ALA A 301 24.53 18.60 18.81
CA ALA A 301 23.97 19.55 17.86
C ALA A 301 23.85 18.81 16.52
N VAL A 302 22.65 18.33 16.24
CA VAL A 302 22.23 18.07 14.88
C VAL A 302 22.33 19.44 14.22
N ASN A 303 23.24 19.58 13.27
CA ASN A 303 23.08 20.59 12.25
C ASN A 303 21.71 20.32 11.63
N SER A 304 20.69 21.00 12.12
CA SER A 304 19.52 21.32 11.32
C SER A 304 20.12 21.87 10.04
N SER A 305 19.91 21.19 8.92
CA SER A 305 19.85 21.91 7.67
C SER A 305 18.80 23.00 7.93
N ASN A 306 19.28 24.22 8.19
CA ASN A 306 18.46 25.40 8.26
C ASN A 306 17.74 25.52 6.91
N SER A 307 16.58 24.87 6.75
CA SER A 307 15.53 25.49 5.97
C SER A 307 15.06 26.64 6.85
N GLN A 308 15.68 27.80 6.71
CA GLN A 308 15.13 29.02 7.29
C GLN A 308 13.79 29.27 6.57
N TRP A 309 12.71 28.72 7.12
CA TRP A 309 11.34 28.99 6.70
C TRP A 309 11.15 30.50 6.67
N THR A 310 10.66 31.03 5.55
CA THR A 310 10.46 32.47 5.44
C THR A 310 9.26 32.90 6.29
N ASP A 311 9.00 34.20 6.36
CA ASP A 311 7.76 34.69 6.98
C ASP A 311 6.52 34.47 6.09
N SER A 312 6.69 33.93 4.88
CA SER A 312 5.59 33.57 3.98
C SER A 312 5.10 32.12 4.13
N VAL A 313 5.64 31.39 5.11
CA VAL A 313 5.21 30.02 5.40
C VAL A 313 3.75 29.99 5.84
N GLN A 314 2.98 29.05 5.28
CA GLN A 314 1.58 28.83 5.61
C GLN A 314 1.34 27.35 5.90
N VAL A 315 0.40 27.10 6.80
CA VAL A 315 -0.09 25.75 7.11
C VAL A 315 -1.58 25.70 6.84
N SER A 316 -2.04 24.61 6.23
CA SER A 316 -3.45 24.37 6.00
C SER A 316 -3.82 22.92 6.32
N ILE A 317 -5.08 22.70 6.69
CA ILE A 317 -5.67 21.37 6.81
C ILE A 317 -6.44 21.07 5.54
N LEU A 318 -6.15 19.91 4.95
CA LEU A 318 -6.82 19.40 3.76
C LEU A 318 -7.86 18.37 4.15
N THR A 319 -9.04 18.49 3.56
CA THR A 319 -10.14 17.52 3.67
C THR A 319 -10.45 16.96 2.29
N GLY A 320 -10.08 15.70 2.11
CA GLY A 320 -10.36 14.94 0.90
C GLY A 320 -11.71 14.25 0.96
N SER A 321 -12.55 14.43 -0.06
CA SER A 321 -13.91 13.89 -0.07
C SER A 321 -13.95 12.35 -0.07
N PRO A 322 -15.04 11.71 0.38
CA PRO A 322 -15.24 10.27 0.33
C PRO A 322 -15.02 9.58 -1.04
N GLY A 323 -14.63 8.30 -0.99
CA GLY A 323 -14.30 7.39 -2.09
C GLY A 323 -15.40 6.35 -2.41
N GLN A 324 -15.39 5.80 -3.63
CA GLN A 324 -16.26 4.68 -4.02
C GLN A 324 -15.74 3.30 -3.61
N GLN A 325 -14.49 3.18 -3.14
CA GLN A 325 -13.94 1.94 -2.62
C GLN A 325 -14.03 1.94 -1.09
N LEU A 326 -14.20 0.77 -0.46
CA LEU A 326 -14.41 0.69 1.00
C LEU A 326 -13.26 1.34 1.79
N TYR A 327 -12.00 1.15 1.35
CA TYR A 327 -10.83 1.74 2.02
C TYR A 327 -10.75 3.28 1.96
N SER A 328 -11.52 3.92 1.07
CA SER A 328 -11.58 5.39 0.92
C SER A 328 -12.96 5.95 1.26
N ALA A 329 -13.89 5.10 1.75
CA ALA A 329 -15.29 5.44 1.90
C ALA A 329 -15.56 6.59 2.86
N TRP A 330 -14.63 6.91 3.77
CA TRP A 330 -14.78 7.96 4.78
C TRP A 330 -13.99 9.24 4.46
N GLY A 331 -13.31 9.30 3.31
CA GLY A 331 -12.45 10.44 2.96
C GLY A 331 -11.08 10.36 3.65
N HIS A 332 -10.36 11.48 3.69
CA HIS A 332 -9.05 11.55 4.32
C HIS A 332 -8.64 12.99 4.69
N THR A 333 -7.80 13.14 5.72
CA THR A 333 -7.23 14.41 6.15
C THR A 333 -5.71 14.42 6.02
N ALA A 334 -5.15 15.53 5.53
CA ALA A 334 -3.71 15.79 5.49
C ALA A 334 -3.40 17.22 5.96
N ILE A 335 -2.16 17.47 6.40
CA ILE A 335 -1.67 18.81 6.72
C ILE A 335 -0.77 19.26 5.57
N ARG A 336 -1.02 20.42 4.99
CA ARG A 336 -0.22 21.00 3.91
C ARG A 336 0.60 22.17 4.42
N ILE A 337 1.84 22.25 3.96
CA ILE A 337 2.80 23.30 4.33
C ILE A 337 3.31 23.92 3.03
N THR A 338 3.09 25.22 2.87
CA THR A 338 3.57 25.99 1.72
C THR A 338 4.53 27.07 2.19
N ASP A 339 5.57 27.35 1.41
CA ASP A 339 6.47 28.50 1.62
C ASP A 339 6.88 29.04 0.24
N TRP A 340 6.14 30.05 -0.22
CA TRP A 340 6.33 30.66 -1.54
C TRP A 340 7.54 31.60 -1.60
N GLY A 341 8.06 32.03 -0.45
CA GLY A 341 9.23 32.88 -0.32
C GLY A 341 10.55 32.12 -0.45
N GLN A 342 10.52 30.79 -0.37
CA GLN A 342 11.69 29.96 -0.67
C GLN A 342 11.90 29.79 -2.17
N THR A 343 13.15 29.55 -2.56
CA THR A 343 13.54 29.25 -3.94
C THR A 343 14.36 27.95 -3.95
N PRO A 344 13.79 26.82 -4.43
CA PRO A 344 12.45 26.68 -5.00
C PRO A 344 11.32 26.80 -3.94
N PRO A 345 10.09 27.16 -4.34
CA PRO A 345 8.95 27.17 -3.43
C PRO A 345 8.69 25.79 -2.84
N ILE A 346 8.26 25.78 -1.58
CA ILE A 346 7.91 24.55 -0.88
C ILE A 346 6.39 24.33 -0.92
N ASP A 347 5.98 23.10 -1.20
CA ASP A 347 4.58 22.65 -1.12
C ASP A 347 4.50 21.16 -0.74
N TRP A 348 4.53 20.90 0.57
CA TRP A 348 4.53 19.55 1.13
C TRP A 348 3.19 19.19 1.76
N THR A 349 2.89 17.90 1.78
CA THR A 349 1.79 17.29 2.53
C THR A 349 2.32 16.29 3.55
N TYR A 350 1.73 16.31 4.74
CA TYR A 350 1.93 15.40 5.84
C TYR A 350 0.67 14.57 6.03
N ASN A 351 0.81 13.26 5.86
CA ASN A 351 -0.30 12.31 5.76
C ASN A 351 -0.12 11.18 6.79
N TYR A 352 -1.04 11.11 7.77
CA TYR A 352 -1.08 10.06 8.80
C TYR A 352 -1.75 8.75 8.32
N GLY A 353 -2.41 8.75 7.16
CA GLY A 353 -3.13 7.61 6.57
C GLY A 353 -2.28 6.64 5.73
N THR A 354 -0.96 6.62 5.89
CA THR A 354 -0.08 5.73 5.09
C THR A 354 0.25 4.45 5.84
N PHE A 355 0.06 3.28 5.21
CA PHE A 355 0.43 1.99 5.81
C PHE A 355 1.94 1.86 6.07
N GLN A 356 2.30 1.27 7.20
CA GLN A 356 3.66 0.78 7.49
C GLN A 356 3.69 -0.73 7.29
N PHE A 357 4.22 -1.16 6.14
CA PHE A 357 4.50 -2.57 5.91
C PHE A 357 5.75 -2.98 6.72
N SER A 358 5.61 -4.01 7.54
CA SER A 358 6.67 -4.57 8.39
C SER A 358 6.47 -6.07 8.58
N GLU A 359 7.46 -6.79 9.12
CA GLU A 359 7.38 -8.25 9.25
C GLU A 359 6.15 -8.67 10.05
N GLY A 360 5.34 -9.61 9.53
CA GLY A 360 4.09 -10.02 10.17
C GLY A 360 2.93 -9.04 10.01
N PHE A 361 3.03 -8.04 9.11
CA PHE A 361 1.98 -7.06 8.82
C PHE A 361 0.61 -7.72 8.62
N TYR A 362 0.49 -8.73 7.76
CA TYR A 362 -0.80 -9.39 7.51
C TYR A 362 -1.36 -10.12 8.74
N ALA A 363 -0.48 -10.68 9.58
CA ALA A 363 -0.91 -11.33 10.82
C ALA A 363 -1.38 -10.29 11.87
N ARG A 364 -0.68 -9.15 11.97
CA ARG A 364 -1.09 -8.01 12.80
C ARG A 364 -2.37 -7.35 12.29
N PHE A 365 -2.50 -7.17 10.98
CA PHE A 365 -3.69 -6.71 10.28
C PHE A 365 -4.91 -7.57 10.64
N MET A 366 -4.80 -8.90 10.50
CA MET A 366 -5.85 -9.85 10.89
C MET A 366 -6.19 -9.79 12.39
N ARG A 367 -5.24 -9.36 13.23
CA ARG A 367 -5.43 -9.15 14.67
C ARG A 367 -5.89 -7.73 15.03
N GLY A 368 -6.15 -6.82 14.07
CA GLY A 368 -6.58 -5.45 14.36
C GLY A 368 -5.45 -4.51 14.84
N GLN A 369 -4.20 -4.91 14.61
CA GLN A 369 -2.98 -4.14 14.89
C GLN A 369 -2.48 -3.53 13.58
N LEU A 370 -3.08 -2.40 13.21
CA LEU A 370 -2.82 -1.73 11.94
C LEU A 370 -1.74 -0.67 12.14
N ASP A 371 -0.52 -0.94 11.72
CA ASP A 371 0.57 0.04 11.83
C ASP A 371 0.51 1.02 10.66
N TYR A 372 0.33 2.30 10.99
CA TYR A 372 0.34 3.42 10.06
C TYR A 372 1.54 4.31 10.35
N ARG A 373 1.88 5.17 9.40
CA ARG A 373 2.98 6.13 9.55
C ARG A 373 2.61 7.51 9.04
N LEU A 374 3.23 8.53 9.64
CA LEU A 374 3.31 9.86 9.07
C LEU A 374 4.20 9.84 7.83
N ALA A 375 3.60 10.06 6.66
CA ALA A 375 4.31 10.23 5.39
C ALA A 375 4.39 11.72 5.01
N LYS A 376 5.51 12.09 4.38
CA LYS A 376 5.74 13.42 3.79
C LYS A 376 5.87 13.26 2.28
N ALA A 377 5.09 14.01 1.51
CA ALA A 377 5.09 13.93 0.04
C ALA A 377 4.71 15.28 -0.59
N PRO A 378 5.10 15.58 -1.84
CA PRO A 378 4.72 16.83 -2.49
C PRO A 378 3.20 16.93 -2.63
N PHE A 379 2.62 18.11 -2.44
CA PHE A 379 1.16 18.30 -2.55
C PHE A 379 0.60 17.86 -3.91
N GLY A 380 1.36 18.04 -5.00
CA GLY A 380 0.95 17.57 -6.32
C GLY A 380 0.63 16.07 -6.39
N ALA A 381 1.34 15.23 -5.62
CA ALA A 381 1.06 13.79 -5.56
C ALA A 381 -0.28 13.51 -4.85
N PHE A 382 -0.57 14.25 -3.77
CA PHE A 382 -1.86 14.20 -3.09
C PHE A 382 -2.97 14.67 -4.02
N GLN A 383 -2.80 15.83 -4.66
CA GLN A 383 -3.79 16.42 -5.57
C GLN A 383 -4.16 15.47 -6.72
N GLN A 384 -3.17 14.77 -7.30
CA GLN A 384 -3.39 13.86 -8.42
C GLN A 384 -4.27 12.65 -8.04
N GLU A 385 -4.17 12.14 -6.82
CA GLU A 385 -5.02 11.02 -6.35
C GLU A 385 -6.51 11.40 -6.42
N TYR A 386 -6.84 12.62 -5.99
CA TYR A 386 -8.22 13.10 -5.96
C TYR A 386 -8.72 13.46 -7.36
N LEU A 387 -7.86 14.05 -8.20
CA LEU A 387 -8.15 14.31 -9.61
C LEU A 387 -8.50 13.01 -10.35
N ASN A 388 -7.66 11.98 -10.24
CA ASN A 388 -7.87 10.70 -10.93
C ASN A 388 -9.16 9.99 -10.47
N ALA A 389 -9.57 10.21 -9.22
CA ALA A 389 -10.73 9.57 -8.62
C ALA A 389 -12.02 10.41 -8.70
N ASN A 390 -11.99 11.58 -9.35
CA ASN A 390 -13.09 12.56 -9.37
C ASN A 390 -13.58 12.94 -7.96
N ARG A 391 -12.63 13.10 -7.02
CA ARG A 391 -12.87 13.45 -5.61
C ARG A 391 -12.50 14.91 -5.36
N ALA A 392 -13.12 15.53 -4.35
CA ALA A 392 -12.85 16.90 -3.97
C ALA A 392 -11.69 17.00 -2.98
N ILE A 393 -11.01 18.15 -2.97
CA ILE A 393 -10.08 18.58 -1.91
C ILE A 393 -10.54 19.95 -1.44
N LEU A 394 -10.87 20.04 -0.15
CA LEU A 394 -11.16 21.29 0.53
C LEU A 394 -9.96 21.65 1.39
N GLU A 395 -9.60 22.93 1.43
CA GLU A 395 -8.45 23.46 2.16
C GLU A 395 -8.92 24.50 3.18
N GLN A 396 -8.41 24.40 4.41
CA GLN A 396 -8.60 25.37 5.47
C GLN A 396 -7.24 25.89 5.94
N VAL A 397 -6.86 27.07 5.46
CA VAL A 397 -5.61 27.75 5.84
C VAL A 397 -5.73 28.26 7.28
N LEU A 398 -4.66 28.06 8.06
CA LEU A 398 -4.57 28.52 9.44
C LEU A 398 -4.09 29.98 9.47
N ASP A 399 -4.86 30.86 10.08
CA ASP A 399 -4.51 32.26 10.33
C ASP A 399 -3.65 32.36 11.60
N ILE A 400 -2.38 32.03 11.44
CA ILE A 400 -1.38 31.93 12.52
C ILE A 400 -0.10 32.67 12.15
N SER A 401 0.69 33.04 13.16
CA SER A 401 1.97 33.69 12.93
C SER A 401 2.98 32.74 12.26
N SER A 402 3.99 33.28 11.56
CA SER A 402 5.08 32.46 10.99
C SER A 402 5.85 31.68 12.08
N GLN A 403 5.89 32.20 13.30
CA GLN A 403 6.48 31.51 14.45
C GLN A 403 5.65 30.29 14.87
N ASP A 404 4.33 30.42 14.94
CA ASP A 404 3.44 29.31 15.30
C ASP A 404 3.37 28.26 14.18
N ALA A 405 3.43 28.69 12.93
CA ALA A 405 3.57 27.79 11.78
C ALA A 405 4.87 26.96 11.86
N ARG A 406 6.01 27.59 12.17
CA ARG A 406 7.29 26.90 12.39
C ARG A 406 7.22 25.91 13.56
N ALA A 407 6.57 26.25 14.67
CA ALA A 407 6.42 25.33 15.79
C ALA A 407 5.65 24.05 15.41
N LEU A 408 4.61 24.18 14.58
CA LEU A 408 3.87 23.03 14.04
C LEU A 408 4.71 22.23 13.05
N ILE A 409 5.47 22.90 12.19
CA ILE A 409 6.42 22.24 11.28
C ILE A 409 7.47 21.46 12.06
N ASP A 410 8.08 22.04 13.10
CA ASP A 410 9.08 21.39 13.94
C ASP A 410 8.51 20.12 14.59
N PHE A 411 7.25 20.17 15.06
CA PHE A 411 6.55 18.99 15.55
C PHE A 411 6.36 17.93 14.45
N LEU A 412 5.94 18.32 13.24
CA LEU A 412 5.72 17.39 12.14
C LEU A 412 7.01 16.76 11.63
N GLU A 413 8.11 17.50 11.56
CA GLU A 413 9.43 16.99 11.19
C GLU A 413 9.96 16.04 12.28
N TRP A 414 9.84 16.40 13.57
CA TRP A 414 10.15 15.50 14.68
C TRP A 414 9.30 14.22 14.62
N ASN A 415 8.01 14.35 14.34
CA ASN A 415 7.12 13.20 14.26
C ASN A 415 7.37 12.38 12.99
N HIS A 416 7.95 12.96 11.94
CA HIS A 416 8.30 12.25 10.71
C HIS A 416 9.59 11.41 10.83
N LEU A 417 10.38 11.61 11.90
CA LEU A 417 11.54 10.77 12.19
C LEU A 417 11.14 9.28 12.28
N PRO A 418 12.01 8.35 11.83
CA PRO A 418 11.69 6.91 11.80
C PRO A 418 11.16 6.34 13.12
N GLU A 419 11.69 6.80 14.24
CA GLU A 419 11.33 6.40 15.60
C GLU A 419 9.98 6.94 16.09
N ASN A 420 9.49 8.05 15.51
CA ASN A 420 8.29 8.74 15.98
C ASN A 420 7.10 8.60 15.01
N ARG A 421 7.36 8.25 13.75
CA ARG A 421 6.35 8.32 12.68
C ARG A 421 5.32 7.22 12.70
N VAL A 422 5.61 6.07 13.32
CA VAL A 422 4.75 4.88 13.31
C VAL A 422 3.78 4.90 14.48
N TYR A 423 2.51 4.62 14.23
CA TYR A 423 1.47 4.53 15.25
C TYR A 423 0.44 3.44 14.95
N SER A 424 -0.27 2.98 15.98
CA SER A 424 -1.33 1.98 15.84
C SER A 424 -2.64 2.65 15.47
N TYR A 425 -3.08 2.44 14.23
CA TYR A 425 -4.31 3.01 13.70
C TYR A 425 -5.55 2.39 14.36
N LYS A 426 -6.40 3.26 14.89
CA LYS A 426 -7.72 2.94 15.45
C LYS A 426 -8.76 3.81 14.77
N PHE A 427 -9.65 3.20 13.99
CA PHE A 427 -10.54 3.91 13.08
C PHE A 427 -11.34 5.05 13.75
N LEU A 428 -11.91 4.83 14.94
CA LEU A 428 -12.74 5.83 15.64
C LEU A 428 -11.94 6.78 16.56
N HIS A 429 -10.69 6.46 16.88
CA HIS A 429 -9.99 7.09 18.02
C HIS A 429 -8.57 7.58 17.71
N ASP A 430 -7.90 6.99 16.73
CA ASP A 430 -6.52 7.30 16.38
C ASP A 430 -6.27 7.05 14.89
N ASN A 431 -6.57 8.04 14.07
CA ASN A 431 -6.62 7.99 12.62
C ASN A 431 -6.07 9.30 12.01
N CYS A 432 -6.12 9.44 10.68
CA CYS A 432 -5.56 10.61 10.01
C CYS A 432 -6.15 11.96 10.45
N SER A 433 -7.44 12.00 10.79
CA SER A 433 -8.15 13.23 11.15
C SER A 433 -7.92 13.59 12.62
N THR A 434 -8.10 12.62 13.53
CA THR A 434 -7.79 12.80 14.96
C THR A 434 -6.30 13.12 15.20
N ARG A 435 -5.39 12.55 14.41
CA ARG A 435 -3.95 12.87 14.46
C ARG A 435 -3.64 14.28 13.97
N ALA A 436 -4.35 14.78 12.96
CA ALA A 436 -4.19 16.17 12.52
C ALA A 436 -4.54 17.15 13.65
N LEU A 437 -5.69 16.95 14.32
CA LEU A 437 -6.08 17.77 15.48
C LEU A 437 -5.08 17.61 16.65
N SER A 438 -4.61 16.38 16.89
CA SER A 438 -3.61 16.11 17.92
C SER A 438 -2.26 16.79 17.62
N ALA A 439 -1.85 16.88 16.35
CA ALA A 439 -0.63 17.57 15.95
C ALA A 439 -0.69 19.06 16.31
N LEU A 440 -1.84 19.73 16.08
CA LEU A 440 -2.06 21.13 16.48
C LEU A 440 -1.92 21.28 18.01
N LYS A 441 -2.56 20.37 18.77
CA LYS A 441 -2.49 20.36 20.24
C LYS A 441 -1.06 20.13 20.75
N MET A 442 -0.32 19.22 20.14
CA MET A 442 1.05 18.91 20.56
C MET A 442 2.03 20.05 20.22
N ALA A 443 1.84 20.71 19.08
CA ALA A 443 2.68 21.83 18.66
C ALA A 443 2.56 23.06 19.57
N TRP A 444 1.34 23.37 20.05
CA TRP A 444 1.09 24.62 20.78
C TRP A 444 0.69 24.44 22.26
N GLY A 445 0.48 23.19 22.71
CA GLY A 445 0.21 22.86 24.11
C GLY A 445 -1.02 23.57 24.67
N GLN A 446 -0.86 24.25 25.80
CA GLN A 446 -1.95 24.92 26.53
C GLN A 446 -2.52 26.15 25.80
N ARG A 447 -1.79 26.69 24.81
CA ARG A 447 -2.24 27.81 23.99
C ARG A 447 -3.35 27.38 23.04
N PHE A 448 -3.38 26.10 22.65
CA PHE A 448 -4.35 25.54 21.74
C PHE A 448 -5.57 25.00 22.49
N ASN A 449 -6.75 25.35 22.00
CA ASN A 449 -8.01 24.79 22.47
C ASN A 449 -8.91 24.44 21.28
N ALA A 450 -9.24 23.15 21.16
CA ALA A 450 -10.09 22.63 20.09
C ALA A 450 -11.58 23.00 20.24
N GLN A 451 -11.99 23.53 21.39
CA GLN A 451 -13.39 23.85 21.74
C GLN A 451 -14.33 22.64 21.54
N CYS A 452 -13.92 21.48 22.05
CA CYS A 452 -14.63 20.21 21.85
C CYS A 452 -16.09 20.20 22.33
N GLU A 453 -16.44 21.06 23.30
CA GLU A 453 -17.81 21.23 23.78
C GLU A 453 -18.74 21.85 22.73
N LEU A 454 -18.19 22.45 21.67
CA LEU A 454 -18.91 23.01 20.53
C LEU A 454 -19.06 22.02 19.36
N ASP A 455 -18.60 20.78 19.52
CA ASP A 455 -18.80 19.74 18.50
C ASP A 455 -20.30 19.46 18.30
N ASP A 456 -20.82 19.76 17.11
CA ASP A 456 -22.24 19.60 16.77
C ASP A 456 -22.74 18.18 17.03
N ALA A 457 -21.93 17.16 16.74
CA ALA A 457 -22.32 15.77 16.93
C ALA A 457 -22.42 15.42 18.43
N TYR A 458 -21.55 16.00 19.25
CA TYR A 458 -21.60 15.87 20.70
C TYR A 458 -22.86 16.53 21.27
N LEU A 459 -23.17 17.76 20.83
CA LEU A 459 -24.36 18.52 21.26
C LEU A 459 -25.68 17.85 20.83
N GLN A 460 -25.68 17.16 19.69
CA GLN A 460 -26.84 16.45 19.16
C GLN A 460 -26.96 15.00 19.66
N HIS A 461 -26.07 14.56 20.56
CA HIS A 461 -26.03 13.19 21.08
C HIS A 461 -25.89 12.10 20.01
N VAL A 462 -25.14 12.37 18.93
CA VAL A 462 -24.93 11.44 17.82
C VAL A 462 -23.97 10.32 18.25
N THR A 463 -24.26 9.09 17.82
CA THR A 463 -23.39 7.91 18.05
C THR A 463 -22.41 7.71 16.89
N PHE A 464 -21.32 6.96 17.12
CA PHE A 464 -20.39 6.64 16.02
C PHE A 464 -21.09 5.92 14.86
N ARG A 465 -22.05 5.03 15.14
CA ARG A 465 -22.83 4.35 14.09
C ARG A 465 -23.62 5.33 13.23
N GLN A 466 -24.34 6.26 13.85
CA GLN A 466 -25.12 7.28 13.13
C GLN A 466 -24.21 8.17 12.28
N ALA A 467 -23.03 8.50 12.78
CA ALA A 467 -22.05 9.27 12.01
C ALA A 467 -21.52 8.51 10.78
N LEU A 468 -21.48 7.18 10.81
CA LEU A 468 -20.99 6.35 9.69
C LEU A 468 -22.04 6.08 8.61
N GLU A 469 -23.32 6.17 8.94
CA GLU A 469 -24.46 5.84 8.07
C GLU A 469 -24.39 6.51 6.68
N PRO A 470 -24.13 7.83 6.56
CA PRO A 470 -24.09 8.50 5.25
C PRO A 470 -23.00 7.98 4.29
N TYR A 471 -21.93 7.35 4.80
CA TYR A 471 -20.81 6.88 3.98
C TYR A 471 -21.04 5.48 3.41
N ILE A 472 -21.93 4.71 4.04
CA ILE A 472 -22.24 3.32 3.69
C ILE A 472 -23.61 3.19 3.01
N GLU A 473 -24.42 4.25 3.04
CA GLU A 473 -25.72 4.32 2.41
C GLU A 473 -25.64 3.96 0.90
N GLY A 474 -26.59 3.14 0.45
CA GLY A 474 -26.71 2.68 -0.93
C GLY A 474 -25.97 1.37 -1.26
N ASP A 475 -25.05 0.90 -0.41
CA ASP A 475 -24.47 -0.45 -0.52
C ASP A 475 -25.01 -1.37 0.59
N ALA A 476 -26.19 -1.91 0.36
CA ALA A 476 -26.93 -2.67 1.35
C ALA A 476 -26.17 -3.89 1.92
N TRP A 477 -25.22 -4.48 1.16
CA TRP A 477 -24.40 -5.59 1.65
C TRP A 477 -23.30 -5.11 2.59
N ILE A 478 -22.64 -3.98 2.26
CA ILE A 478 -21.66 -3.35 3.15
C ILE A 478 -22.34 -2.89 4.44
N GLU A 479 -23.49 -2.23 4.32
CA GLU A 479 -24.31 -1.79 5.45
C GLU A 479 -24.69 -2.97 6.36
N ALA A 480 -25.29 -4.02 5.79
CA ALA A 480 -25.66 -5.22 6.55
C ALA A 480 -24.45 -5.90 7.23
N GLY A 481 -23.28 -5.88 6.58
CA GLY A 481 -22.03 -6.41 7.13
C GLY A 481 -21.51 -5.58 8.30
N ILE A 482 -21.42 -4.26 8.14
CA ILE A 482 -20.95 -3.32 9.16
C ILE A 482 -21.90 -3.34 10.37
N ASP A 483 -23.21 -3.37 10.13
CA ASP A 483 -24.22 -3.51 11.18
C ASP A 483 -24.13 -4.80 11.96
N PHE A 484 -23.74 -5.89 11.28
CA PHE A 484 -23.57 -7.17 11.93
C PHE A 484 -22.30 -7.21 12.80
N ILE A 485 -21.18 -6.68 12.33
CA ILE A 485 -19.87 -6.80 13.01
C ILE A 485 -19.61 -5.76 14.09
N LEU A 486 -20.12 -4.53 13.94
CA LEU A 486 -19.92 -3.47 14.94
C LEU A 486 -20.75 -3.74 16.20
N GLY A 487 -20.10 -3.64 17.36
CA GLY A 487 -20.69 -3.94 18.66
C GLY A 487 -21.30 -2.72 19.36
N SER A 488 -21.72 -2.87 20.61
CA SER A 488 -22.37 -1.80 21.39
C SER A 488 -21.55 -0.52 21.57
N HIS A 489 -20.23 -0.60 21.41
CA HIS A 489 -19.34 0.54 21.66
C HIS A 489 -19.55 1.68 20.67
N VAL A 490 -19.89 1.35 19.42
CA VAL A 490 -20.19 2.36 18.39
C VAL A 490 -21.59 2.98 18.53
N ASP A 491 -22.44 2.36 19.34
CA ASP A 491 -23.79 2.82 19.65
C ASP A 491 -23.84 3.70 20.91
N ALA A 492 -22.71 3.88 21.58
CA ALA A 492 -22.57 4.90 22.62
C ALA A 492 -22.50 6.30 21.99
N GLN A 493 -22.98 7.30 22.74
CA GLN A 493 -22.84 8.70 22.35
C GLN A 493 -21.34 9.04 22.17
N MET A 494 -21.02 9.75 21.09
CA MET A 494 -19.67 10.24 20.87
C MET A 494 -19.23 11.20 21.99
N PRO A 495 -17.98 11.13 22.47
CA PRO A 495 -17.45 12.14 23.38
C PRO A 495 -17.30 13.49 22.66
N ALA A 496 -16.97 14.55 23.41
CA ALA A 496 -16.63 15.85 22.84
C ALA A 496 -15.44 15.74 21.86
N CYS A 497 -15.48 16.46 20.73
CA CYS A 497 -14.61 16.25 19.55
C CYS A 497 -14.71 14.85 18.93
N GLY A 498 -15.70 14.05 19.30
CA GLY A 498 -15.86 12.69 18.82
C GLY A 498 -16.13 12.62 17.33
N SER A 499 -16.70 13.65 16.70
CA SER A 499 -16.90 13.71 15.24
C SER A 499 -15.60 13.86 14.44
N THR A 500 -14.52 14.33 15.07
CA THR A 500 -13.25 14.64 14.39
C THR A 500 -12.49 13.42 13.86
N PHE A 501 -12.97 12.21 14.17
CA PHE A 501 -12.49 11.00 13.51
C PHE A 501 -12.84 10.96 12.02
N LEU A 502 -13.90 11.65 11.60
CA LEU A 502 -14.24 11.83 10.19
C LEU A 502 -13.56 13.11 9.66
N PRO A 503 -12.98 13.09 8.45
CA PRO A 503 -12.35 14.25 7.82
C PRO A 503 -13.24 15.50 7.75
N ASP A 504 -14.50 15.33 7.37
CA ASP A 504 -15.50 16.40 7.32
C ASP A 504 -16.05 16.77 8.70
N GLY A 505 -16.05 15.85 9.66
CA GLY A 505 -16.25 16.18 11.08
C GLY A 505 -15.15 17.09 11.62
N LEU A 506 -13.89 16.79 11.31
CA LEU A 506 -12.77 17.67 11.63
C LEU A 506 -12.89 19.02 10.90
N MET A 507 -13.23 19.01 9.61
CA MET A 507 -13.46 20.23 8.82
C MET A 507 -14.52 21.13 9.46
N ALA A 508 -15.60 20.56 9.98
CA ALA A 508 -16.65 21.27 10.70
C ALA A 508 -16.20 21.77 12.08
N GLN A 509 -15.31 21.04 12.77
CA GLN A 509 -14.77 21.45 14.08
C GLN A 509 -13.73 22.58 13.96
N LEU A 510 -12.93 22.61 12.89
CA LEU A 510 -11.80 23.55 12.74
C LEU A 510 -12.16 25.04 12.93
N PRO A 511 -13.30 25.57 12.44
CA PRO A 511 -13.71 26.96 12.70
C PRO A 511 -13.90 27.32 14.17
N HIS A 512 -14.10 26.35 15.05
CA HIS A 512 -14.21 26.57 16.50
C HIS A 512 -12.85 26.55 17.21
N VAL A 513 -11.80 26.07 16.55
CA VAL A 513 -10.46 25.93 17.14
C VAL A 513 -9.85 27.30 17.39
N THR A 514 -9.24 27.45 18.57
CA THR A 514 -8.61 28.68 19.03
C THR A 514 -7.14 28.49 19.40
N LEU A 515 -6.32 29.51 19.15
CA LEU A 515 -4.95 29.64 19.65
C LEU A 515 -4.87 30.95 20.44
N ASP A 516 -4.40 30.88 21.69
CA ASP A 516 -4.39 32.02 22.62
C ASP A 516 -5.78 32.69 22.78
N GLY A 517 -6.85 31.90 22.64
CA GLY A 517 -8.23 32.37 22.73
C GLY A 517 -8.79 33.01 21.45
N HIS A 518 -8.01 33.10 20.38
CA HIS A 518 -8.43 33.64 19.08
C HIS A 518 -8.71 32.52 18.08
N PRO A 519 -9.82 32.58 17.31
CA PRO A 519 -10.08 31.62 16.24
C PRO A 519 -8.97 31.67 15.18
N ILE A 520 -8.48 30.52 14.74
CA ILE A 520 -7.35 30.43 13.80
C ILE A 520 -7.72 29.81 12.44
N VAL A 521 -8.97 29.41 12.22
CA VAL A 521 -9.37 28.76 10.95
C VAL A 521 -10.65 29.35 10.41
N GLY A 522 -10.63 29.65 9.11
CA GLY A 522 -11.80 30.11 8.37
C GLY A 522 -12.66 28.97 7.82
N LYS A 523 -13.61 29.36 6.95
CA LYS A 523 -14.41 28.41 6.17
C LYS A 523 -13.54 27.66 5.16
N PRO A 524 -13.88 26.41 4.80
CA PRO A 524 -13.14 25.66 3.80
C PRO A 524 -13.23 26.32 2.41
N PHE A 525 -12.10 26.32 1.71
CA PHE A 525 -11.97 26.70 0.31
C PHE A 525 -11.90 25.45 -0.57
N GLU A 526 -12.67 25.41 -1.66
CA GLU A 526 -12.62 24.29 -2.60
C GLU A 526 -11.38 24.42 -3.50
N LEU A 527 -10.30 23.76 -3.11
CA LEU A 527 -9.09 23.69 -3.92
C LEU A 527 -9.31 22.81 -5.15
N LEU A 528 -10.01 21.69 -4.97
CA LEU A 528 -10.52 20.84 -6.05
C LEU A 528 -12.02 20.60 -5.81
N PRO A 529 -12.92 21.14 -6.64
CA PRO A 529 -14.36 21.04 -6.41
C PRO A 529 -14.89 19.61 -6.62
N PRO A 530 -15.95 19.19 -5.89
CA PRO A 530 -16.54 17.87 -6.05
C PRO A 530 -17.13 17.66 -7.44
N GLN A 531 -16.64 16.64 -8.15
CA GLN A 531 -17.18 16.23 -9.46
C GLN A 531 -18.32 15.20 -9.34
N ARG A 532 -18.73 14.87 -8.11
CA ARG A 532 -19.77 13.89 -7.77
C ARG A 532 -20.37 14.21 -6.39
N PRO A 533 -21.50 13.59 -5.99
CA PRO A 533 -22.04 13.74 -4.64
C PRO A 533 -21.00 13.43 -3.57
N TRP A 534 -21.06 14.18 -2.46
CA TRP A 534 -20.09 14.06 -1.36
C TRP A 534 -20.11 12.65 -0.75
N PHE A 535 -21.32 12.13 -0.52
CA PHE A 535 -21.55 10.78 -0.05
C PHE A 535 -21.73 9.81 -1.21
N ARG A 536 -21.44 8.54 -0.92
CA ARG A 536 -21.69 7.43 -1.85
C ARG A 536 -23.19 7.33 -2.13
N THR A 537 -23.54 7.03 -3.37
CA THR A 537 -24.92 6.67 -3.72
C THR A 537 -24.86 5.49 -4.68
N LEU A 538 -25.15 4.29 -4.19
CA LEU A 538 -25.30 3.09 -4.99
C LEU A 538 -26.79 2.72 -5.05
N MET A 539 -27.27 2.39 -6.24
CA MET A 539 -28.63 1.87 -6.44
C MET A 539 -28.50 0.40 -6.84
N LEU A 540 -28.62 -0.50 -5.86
CA LEU A 540 -28.64 -1.93 -6.13
C LEU A 540 -30.03 -2.36 -6.62
N PRO A 541 -30.14 -3.30 -7.59
CA PRO A 541 -31.41 -3.91 -7.94
C PRO A 541 -32.07 -4.53 -6.71
N SER A 542 -33.39 -4.33 -6.54
CA SER A 542 -34.14 -4.73 -5.34
C SER A 542 -33.97 -6.21 -4.93
N TRP A 543 -33.80 -7.11 -5.90
CA TRP A 543 -33.61 -8.55 -5.65
C TRP A 543 -32.24 -8.92 -5.09
N ASN A 544 -31.22 -8.08 -5.27
CA ASN A 544 -29.88 -8.32 -4.73
C ASN A 544 -29.70 -7.75 -3.31
N HIS A 545 -30.76 -7.18 -2.72
CA HIS A 545 -30.72 -6.61 -1.37
C HIS A 545 -30.66 -7.74 -0.31
N PRO A 546 -29.76 -7.69 0.68
CA PRO A 546 -29.59 -8.76 1.67
C PRO A 546 -30.85 -9.03 2.50
N LEU A 547 -31.70 -8.01 2.72
CA LEU A 547 -33.02 -8.18 3.34
C LEU A 547 -33.90 -9.21 2.60
N VAL A 548 -33.89 -9.22 1.26
CA VAL A 548 -34.68 -10.20 0.47
C VAL A 548 -34.22 -11.61 0.80
N TRP A 549 -32.90 -11.85 0.82
CA TRP A 549 -32.33 -13.16 1.17
C TRP A 549 -32.61 -13.55 2.62
N ALA A 550 -32.50 -12.62 3.57
CA ALA A 550 -32.85 -12.87 4.96
C ALA A 550 -34.33 -13.29 5.11
N VAL A 551 -35.25 -12.60 4.42
CA VAL A 551 -36.68 -12.95 4.40
C VAL A 551 -36.91 -14.32 3.76
N LEU A 552 -36.25 -14.62 2.63
CA LEU A 552 -36.35 -15.94 2.00
C LEU A 552 -35.87 -17.07 2.92
N ILE A 553 -34.76 -16.86 3.64
CA ILE A 553 -34.25 -17.80 4.64
C ILE A 553 -35.27 -17.96 5.77
N LEU A 554 -35.89 -16.88 6.25
CA LEU A 554 -36.92 -16.94 7.29
C LEU A 554 -38.15 -17.72 6.82
N LEU A 555 -38.70 -17.42 5.65
CA LEU A 555 -39.87 -18.13 5.09
C LEU A 555 -39.58 -19.61 4.91
N TRP A 556 -38.39 -19.93 4.38
CA TRP A 556 -37.95 -21.30 4.18
C TRP A 556 -37.76 -22.04 5.51
N THR A 557 -37.08 -21.44 6.49
CA THR A 557 -36.91 -22.03 7.82
C THR A 557 -38.25 -22.18 8.55
N PHE A 558 -39.16 -21.22 8.43
CA PHE A 558 -40.50 -21.28 9.00
C PHE A 558 -41.33 -22.44 8.44
N ALA A 559 -41.46 -22.55 7.12
CA ALA A 559 -42.21 -23.63 6.47
C ALA A 559 -41.68 -25.01 6.89
N TRP A 560 -40.35 -25.13 6.94
CA TRP A 560 -39.69 -26.36 7.36
C TRP A 560 -39.88 -26.65 8.86
N SER A 561 -39.82 -25.62 9.70
CA SER A 561 -40.03 -25.71 11.14
C SER A 561 -41.45 -26.20 11.46
N VAL A 562 -42.47 -25.64 10.80
CA VAL A 562 -43.86 -26.10 10.89
C VAL A 562 -44.00 -27.57 10.48
N ARG A 563 -43.42 -27.96 9.34
CA ARG A 563 -43.46 -29.35 8.87
C ARG A 563 -42.86 -30.32 9.89
N ARG A 564 -41.71 -29.97 10.50
CA ARG A 564 -41.09 -30.79 11.56
C ARG A 564 -41.92 -30.84 12.83
N ALA A 565 -42.55 -29.73 13.23
CA ALA A 565 -43.44 -29.72 14.39
C ALA A 565 -44.63 -30.68 14.19
N VAL A 566 -45.20 -30.72 12.97
CA VAL A 566 -46.27 -31.67 12.60
C VAL A 566 -45.77 -33.12 12.62
N GLN A 567 -44.59 -33.40 12.04
CA GLN A 567 -43.98 -34.74 12.08
C GLN A 567 -43.73 -35.19 13.52
N PHE A 568 -43.21 -34.29 14.37
CA PHE A 568 -42.97 -34.56 15.79
C PHE A 568 -44.27 -34.89 16.53
N ARG A 569 -45.35 -34.14 16.30
CA ARG A 569 -46.68 -34.42 16.87
C ARG A 569 -47.26 -35.75 16.39
N LYS A 570 -46.99 -36.15 15.15
CA LYS A 570 -47.43 -37.41 14.55
C LYS A 570 -46.49 -38.60 14.80
N HIS A 571 -45.44 -38.42 15.61
CA HIS A 571 -44.40 -39.43 15.85
C HIS A 571 -43.73 -40.00 14.58
N VAL A 572 -43.67 -39.20 13.50
CA VAL A 572 -43.03 -39.57 12.24
C VAL A 572 -41.54 -39.24 12.28
N THR A 573 -40.70 -40.15 11.81
CA THR A 573 -39.25 -39.95 11.75
C THR A 573 -38.88 -38.93 10.67
N THR A 574 -38.19 -37.85 11.06
CA THR A 574 -37.70 -36.84 10.12
C THR A 574 -36.60 -37.40 9.23
N LYS A 575 -36.72 -37.20 7.91
CA LYS A 575 -35.74 -37.69 6.93
C LYS A 575 -34.36 -37.07 7.18
N ARG A 576 -33.29 -37.78 6.79
CA ARG A 576 -31.90 -37.34 7.01
C ARG A 576 -31.60 -36.01 6.31
N PHE A 577 -32.05 -35.87 5.06
CA PHE A 577 -31.89 -34.64 4.28
C PHE A 577 -32.57 -33.44 4.95
N GLU A 578 -33.82 -33.60 5.41
CA GLU A 578 -34.53 -32.55 6.15
C GLU A 578 -33.72 -32.12 7.38
N ARG A 579 -33.20 -33.06 8.19
CA ARG A 579 -32.35 -32.75 9.35
C ARG A 579 -31.05 -32.01 9.01
N MET A 580 -30.51 -32.16 7.80
CA MET A 580 -29.27 -31.51 7.37
C MET A 580 -29.47 -30.01 7.11
N LEU A 581 -30.65 -29.62 6.63
CA LEU A 581 -30.98 -28.25 6.27
C LEU A 581 -31.01 -27.30 7.48
N GLY A 582 -31.61 -27.71 8.60
CA GLY A 582 -31.54 -26.91 9.84
C GLY A 582 -30.14 -26.86 10.45
N LYS A 583 -29.33 -27.90 10.24
CA LYS A 583 -27.92 -27.88 10.64
C LYS A 583 -27.10 -26.90 9.81
N LEU A 584 -27.46 -26.67 8.55
CA LEU A 584 -26.80 -25.68 7.71
C LEU A 584 -26.99 -24.27 8.28
N VAL A 585 -28.22 -23.90 8.63
CA VAL A 585 -28.52 -22.60 9.27
C VAL A 585 -27.77 -22.45 10.59
N GLN A 586 -27.78 -23.48 11.44
CA GLN A 586 -27.02 -23.49 12.71
C GLN A 586 -25.52 -23.40 12.49
N GLY A 587 -24.99 -24.09 11.47
CA GLY A 587 -23.58 -24.09 11.13
C GLY A 587 -23.10 -22.74 10.63
N LEU A 588 -23.86 -22.10 9.75
CA LEU A 588 -23.55 -20.75 9.25
C LEU A 588 -23.63 -19.71 10.36
N ALA A 589 -24.72 -19.70 11.15
CA ALA A 589 -24.85 -18.80 12.30
C ALA A 589 -23.76 -19.06 13.36
N GLY A 590 -23.39 -20.32 13.59
CA GLY A 590 -22.30 -20.70 14.47
C GLY A 590 -20.94 -20.23 13.97
N ALA A 591 -20.68 -20.30 12.66
CA ALA A 591 -19.46 -19.80 12.05
C ALA A 591 -19.34 -18.27 12.16
N LEU A 592 -20.44 -17.54 11.93
CA LEU A 592 -20.51 -16.10 12.18
C LEU A 592 -20.28 -15.77 13.66
N GLY A 593 -20.80 -16.60 14.57
CA GLY A 593 -20.54 -16.49 16.00
C GLY A 593 -19.09 -16.70 16.41
N VAL A 594 -18.42 -17.67 15.78
CA VAL A 594 -16.98 -17.88 15.98
C VAL A 594 -16.20 -16.67 15.49
N LEU A 595 -16.56 -16.10 14.34
CA LEU A 595 -15.95 -14.87 13.83
C LEU A 595 -16.09 -13.73 14.85
N LEU A 596 -17.30 -13.42 15.32
CA LEU A 596 -17.53 -12.36 16.31
C LEU A 596 -16.80 -12.62 17.63
N LEU A 597 -16.75 -13.88 18.09
CA LEU A 597 -16.03 -14.24 19.33
C LEU A 597 -14.52 -14.03 19.16
N LEU A 598 -13.95 -14.40 18.02
CA LEU A 598 -12.54 -14.15 17.71
C LEU A 598 -12.26 -12.66 17.63
N MET A 599 -13.12 -11.89 16.97
CA MET A 599 -12.96 -10.43 16.89
C MET A 599 -12.99 -9.78 18.27
N TRP A 600 -13.85 -10.27 19.17
CA TRP A 600 -13.95 -9.77 20.54
C TRP A 600 -12.77 -10.20 21.44
N THR A 601 -12.34 -11.46 21.37
CA THR A 601 -11.42 -12.03 22.38
C THR A 601 -9.97 -12.19 21.92
N VAL A 602 -9.73 -12.19 20.61
CA VAL A 602 -8.41 -12.49 20.01
C VAL A 602 -7.84 -11.28 19.25
N THR A 603 -8.68 -10.36 18.80
CA THR A 603 -8.25 -9.21 17.99
C THR A 603 -8.48 -7.88 18.68
N ASP A 604 -7.68 -6.87 18.32
CA ASP A 604 -7.75 -5.49 18.79
C ASP A 604 -8.78 -4.63 18.03
N HIS A 605 -9.76 -5.26 17.37
CA HIS A 605 -10.91 -4.60 16.74
C HIS A 605 -11.94 -4.20 17.81
N GLN A 606 -11.58 -3.25 18.66
CA GLN A 606 -12.36 -2.82 19.82
C GLN A 606 -13.79 -2.36 19.45
N ASP A 607 -13.96 -1.80 18.25
CA ASP A 607 -15.25 -1.35 17.72
C ASP A 607 -16.26 -2.51 17.51
N THR A 608 -15.78 -3.76 17.51
CA THR A 608 -16.60 -4.97 17.37
C THR A 608 -16.85 -5.69 18.69
N TRP A 609 -16.30 -5.20 19.80
CA TRP A 609 -16.43 -5.82 21.11
C TRP A 609 -17.84 -5.66 21.67
N SER A 610 -18.20 -6.56 22.60
CA SER A 610 -19.52 -6.58 23.23
C SER A 610 -20.69 -6.66 22.22
N ASN A 611 -20.49 -7.40 21.12
CA ASN A 611 -21.49 -7.54 20.07
C ASN A 611 -22.60 -8.53 20.47
N TRP A 612 -23.81 -8.02 20.68
CA TRP A 612 -25.00 -8.78 21.09
C TRP A 612 -25.52 -9.76 20.04
N ASN A 613 -25.08 -9.65 18.78
CA ASN A 613 -25.38 -10.66 17.76
C ASN A 613 -24.83 -12.05 18.14
N LEU A 614 -23.84 -12.14 19.03
CA LEU A 614 -23.33 -13.40 19.59
C LEU A 614 -24.37 -14.25 20.30
N VAL A 615 -25.50 -13.68 20.74
CA VAL A 615 -26.55 -14.45 21.41
C VAL A 615 -27.29 -15.36 20.43
N TRP A 616 -27.61 -14.87 19.24
CA TRP A 616 -28.31 -15.65 18.21
C TRP A 616 -27.34 -16.33 17.25
N ALA A 617 -26.27 -15.65 16.85
CA ALA A 617 -25.14 -16.23 16.13
C ALA A 617 -24.15 -16.78 17.15
N SER A 618 -24.57 -17.75 17.96
CA SER A 618 -23.73 -18.26 19.05
C SER A 618 -22.69 -19.27 18.52
N PRO A 619 -21.40 -19.15 18.88
CA PRO A 619 -20.38 -20.15 18.53
C PRO A 619 -20.71 -21.55 19.09
N LEU A 620 -21.53 -21.61 20.14
CA LEU A 620 -22.04 -22.86 20.72
C LEU A 620 -22.93 -23.66 19.76
N LEU A 621 -23.46 -23.05 18.69
CA LEU A 621 -24.19 -23.76 17.64
C LEU A 621 -23.29 -24.77 16.89
N VAL A 622 -21.99 -24.48 16.76
CA VAL A 622 -21.00 -25.43 16.21
C VAL A 622 -20.83 -26.62 17.16
N VAL A 623 -20.73 -26.34 18.47
CA VAL A 623 -20.62 -27.36 19.52
C VAL A 623 -21.87 -28.24 19.56
N LEU A 624 -23.08 -27.69 19.35
CA LEU A 624 -24.32 -28.46 19.23
C LEU A 624 -24.25 -29.47 18.08
N GLY A 625 -23.65 -29.09 16.94
CA GLY A 625 -23.40 -30.00 15.81
C GLY A 625 -22.55 -31.21 16.20
N TRP A 626 -21.48 -30.97 16.96
CA TRP A 626 -20.57 -32.01 17.48
C TRP A 626 -21.22 -32.87 18.58
N LEU A 627 -21.92 -32.26 19.53
CA LEU A 627 -22.63 -32.96 20.63
C LEU A 627 -23.63 -34.00 20.13
N ARG A 628 -24.34 -33.68 19.03
CA ARG A 628 -25.29 -34.61 18.40
C ARG A 628 -24.63 -35.88 17.85
N TRP A 629 -23.32 -35.88 17.65
CA TRP A 629 -22.57 -37.09 17.28
C TRP A 629 -22.27 -37.98 18.50
N ARG A 630 -22.12 -37.41 19.70
CA ARG A 630 -21.77 -38.15 20.92
C ARG A 630 -22.95 -38.55 21.81
N SER A 631 -23.96 -37.69 21.99
CA SER A 631 -25.09 -37.96 22.89
C SER A 631 -26.34 -37.17 22.51
N SER A 632 -27.41 -37.87 22.12
CA SER A 632 -28.68 -37.25 21.73
C SER A 632 -29.36 -36.51 22.89
N SER A 633 -29.39 -37.10 24.09
CA SER A 633 -30.07 -36.48 25.25
C SER A 633 -29.39 -35.20 25.74
N LYS A 634 -28.05 -35.15 25.72
CA LYS A 634 -27.31 -33.93 26.10
C LYS A 634 -27.47 -32.84 25.03
N ALA A 635 -27.49 -33.23 23.76
CA ALA A 635 -27.71 -32.30 22.66
C ALA A 635 -29.12 -31.68 22.68
N ASP A 636 -30.16 -32.45 23.02
CA ASP A 636 -31.54 -31.93 23.11
C ASP A 636 -31.68 -30.90 24.24
N HIS A 637 -31.06 -31.14 25.41
CA HIS A 637 -31.04 -30.17 26.50
C HIS A 637 -30.26 -28.91 26.10
N PHE A 638 -29.07 -29.07 25.53
CA PHE A 638 -28.23 -27.95 25.07
C PHE A 638 -28.91 -27.09 23.99
N GLN A 639 -29.59 -27.74 23.04
CA GLN A 639 -30.42 -27.09 22.04
C GLN A 639 -31.56 -26.27 22.67
N SER A 640 -32.22 -26.81 23.70
CA SER A 640 -33.26 -26.07 24.42
C SER A 640 -32.67 -24.82 25.07
N VAL A 641 -31.51 -24.92 25.74
CA VAL A 641 -30.83 -23.76 26.33
C VAL A 641 -30.51 -22.69 25.28
N LEU A 642 -29.96 -23.06 24.12
CA LEU A 642 -29.69 -22.11 23.04
C LEU A 642 -30.99 -21.47 22.51
N SER A 643 -32.05 -22.26 22.34
CA SER A 643 -33.37 -21.77 21.92
C SER A 643 -33.93 -20.74 22.91
N PHE A 644 -33.65 -20.88 24.22
CA PHE A 644 -34.06 -19.95 25.25
C PHE A 644 -33.46 -18.57 25.04
N PHE A 645 -32.13 -18.53 24.94
CA PHE A 645 -31.38 -17.29 24.89
C PHE A 645 -31.62 -16.58 23.57
N THR A 646 -31.74 -17.31 22.46
CA THR A 646 -32.15 -16.72 21.18
C THR A 646 -33.55 -16.12 21.27
N LEU A 647 -34.52 -16.80 21.91
CA LEU A 647 -35.87 -16.24 22.09
C LEU A 647 -35.86 -15.03 23.01
N ALA A 648 -35.11 -15.08 24.13
CA ALA A 648 -34.97 -13.96 25.04
C ALA A 648 -34.37 -12.74 24.33
N PHE A 649 -33.34 -12.94 23.51
CA PHE A 649 -32.78 -11.89 22.67
C PHE A 649 -33.81 -11.32 21.67
N LEU A 650 -34.61 -12.17 21.03
CA LEU A 650 -35.65 -11.70 20.09
C LEU A 650 -36.77 -10.91 20.78
N LEU A 651 -37.15 -11.27 22.01
CA LEU A 651 -38.22 -10.62 22.76
C LEU A 651 -37.77 -9.35 23.49
N PHE A 652 -36.54 -9.34 24.00
CA PHE A 652 -35.99 -8.27 24.83
C PHE A 652 -34.85 -7.50 24.15
N GLY A 653 -34.56 -7.78 22.88
CA GLY A 653 -33.47 -7.16 22.12
C GLY A 653 -33.61 -5.64 21.99
N GLY A 654 -34.83 -5.09 22.04
CA GLY A 654 -35.04 -3.64 22.06
C GLY A 654 -34.49 -2.92 23.30
N PHE A 655 -34.08 -3.66 24.34
CA PHE A 655 -33.45 -3.12 25.55
C PHE A 655 -31.93 -3.33 25.58
N VAL A 656 -31.34 -3.98 24.58
CA VAL A 656 -29.88 -4.14 24.55
C VAL A 656 -29.23 -2.83 24.14
N PRO A 657 -28.07 -2.46 24.71
CA PRO A 657 -27.36 -1.21 24.40
C PRO A 657 -26.59 -1.32 23.07
N GLN A 658 -27.19 -1.91 22.04
CA GLN A 658 -26.62 -2.06 20.70
C GLN A 658 -27.74 -1.94 19.67
N PHE A 659 -27.46 -1.26 18.57
CA PHE A 659 -28.32 -1.30 17.41
C PHE A 659 -28.25 -2.69 16.75
N VAL A 660 -29.41 -3.35 16.65
CA VAL A 660 -29.53 -4.65 15.98
C VAL A 660 -30.35 -4.45 14.72
N SER A 661 -29.69 -4.59 13.55
CA SER A 661 -30.35 -4.40 12.27
C SER A 661 -31.51 -5.38 12.04
N LEU A 662 -32.50 -4.95 11.26
CA LEU A 662 -33.67 -5.78 10.90
C LEU A 662 -33.24 -7.13 10.28
N ILE A 663 -32.19 -7.12 9.46
CA ILE A 663 -31.60 -8.33 8.86
C ILE A 663 -31.14 -9.30 9.95
N SER A 664 -30.41 -8.81 10.96
CA SER A 664 -29.95 -9.62 12.08
C SER A 664 -31.11 -10.21 12.89
N VAL A 665 -32.17 -9.44 13.12
CA VAL A 665 -33.39 -9.92 13.80
C VAL A 665 -34.08 -11.05 12.99
N ILE A 666 -34.19 -10.90 11.67
CA ILE A 666 -34.80 -11.92 10.78
C ILE A 666 -33.97 -13.21 10.77
N LEU A 667 -32.64 -13.09 10.71
CA LEU A 667 -31.74 -14.24 10.79
C LEU A 667 -31.78 -14.91 12.17
N ALA A 668 -31.89 -14.13 13.25
CA ALA A 668 -32.08 -14.66 14.60
C ALA A 668 -33.37 -15.49 14.73
N TRP A 669 -34.49 -15.04 14.14
CA TRP A 669 -35.73 -15.83 14.04
C TRP A 669 -35.51 -17.13 13.27
N SER A 670 -34.78 -17.07 12.16
CA SER A 670 -34.44 -18.26 11.34
C SER A 670 -33.61 -19.28 12.15
N VAL A 671 -32.64 -18.81 12.94
CA VAL A 671 -31.85 -19.65 13.85
C VAL A 671 -32.75 -20.26 14.93
N TRP A 672 -33.60 -19.47 15.58
CA TRP A 672 -34.51 -19.97 16.61
C TRP A 672 -35.45 -21.07 16.08
N LEU A 673 -36.03 -20.85 14.90
CA LEU A 673 -36.89 -21.85 14.22
C LEU A 673 -36.12 -23.12 13.85
N SER A 674 -34.82 -23.03 13.56
CA SER A 674 -33.98 -24.20 13.30
C SER A 674 -33.76 -25.07 14.54
N LEU A 675 -33.83 -24.48 15.75
CA LEU A 675 -33.59 -25.11 17.05
C LEU A 675 -34.79 -25.90 17.62
N ASP A 676 -35.78 -26.25 16.79
CA ASP A 676 -36.98 -27.05 17.18
C ASP A 676 -37.64 -26.54 18.48
N PRO A 677 -38.14 -25.29 18.54
CA PRO A 677 -38.63 -24.69 19.78
C PRO A 677 -39.78 -25.46 20.45
N TRP A 678 -40.53 -26.30 19.72
CA TRP A 678 -41.56 -27.17 20.31
C TRP A 678 -41.01 -28.33 21.17
N LYS A 679 -39.71 -28.59 21.14
CA LYS A 679 -39.05 -29.60 22.01
C LYS A 679 -38.69 -29.06 23.40
N TRP A 680 -38.99 -27.78 23.66
CA TRP A 680 -38.77 -27.09 24.92
C TRP A 680 -39.24 -27.90 26.15
N PRO A 681 -38.48 -27.93 27.27
CA PRO A 681 -38.47 -29.04 28.21
C PRO A 681 -39.62 -28.95 29.22
N TRP A 682 -40.85 -29.19 28.79
CA TRP A 682 -41.98 -29.43 29.71
C TRP A 682 -42.84 -30.64 29.34
N ARG A 683 -42.53 -31.36 28.25
CA ARG A 683 -43.12 -32.68 28.03
C ARG A 683 -42.17 -33.76 28.53
N LYS A 684 -42.45 -34.25 29.75
CA LYS A 684 -41.98 -35.56 30.21
C LYS A 684 -42.16 -36.54 29.05
N LYS A 685 -41.08 -37.24 28.66
CA LYS A 685 -41.22 -38.40 27.76
C LYS A 685 -42.34 -39.26 28.33
N PRO A 686 -43.40 -39.61 27.57
CA PRO A 686 -44.31 -40.64 28.04
C PRO A 686 -43.46 -41.87 28.30
N VAL A 687 -43.51 -42.36 29.53
CA VAL A 687 -42.91 -43.63 29.94
C VAL A 687 -43.40 -44.65 28.93
N THR A 688 -42.50 -45.17 28.09
CA THR A 688 -42.79 -46.38 27.33
C THR A 688 -43.02 -47.48 28.33
N VAL A 689 -44.29 -47.78 28.61
CA VAL A 689 -44.72 -49.00 29.28
C VAL A 689 -44.18 -50.14 28.41
N PHE A 690 -43.23 -50.88 28.95
CA PHE A 690 -42.79 -52.14 28.36
C PHE A 690 -44.03 -53.03 28.24
N GLU A 691 -44.43 -53.36 27.01
CA GLU A 691 -45.36 -54.45 26.74
C GLU A 691 -44.79 -55.72 27.36
N ARG A 692 -45.55 -56.25 28.31
CA ARG A 692 -45.39 -57.58 28.89
C ARG A 692 -45.42 -58.60 27.75
N LYS A 693 -44.34 -59.36 27.58
CA LYS A 693 -44.43 -60.66 26.93
C LYS A 693 -45.25 -61.55 27.87
N ASP A 694 -46.53 -61.73 27.57
CA ASP A 694 -47.30 -62.83 28.13
C ASP A 694 -46.97 -64.11 27.36
N GLU A 695 -46.68 -65.14 28.14
CA GLU A 695 -46.53 -66.53 27.77
C GLU A 695 -47.83 -67.09 27.18
N ARG A 696 -47.74 -67.81 26.06
CA ARG A 696 -48.23 -69.19 25.88
C ARG A 696 -47.74 -69.80 24.58
#